data_AF-A0A453J6R1-F1
#
_entry.id   AF-A0A453J6R1-F1
#
_cell.length_a   1.000
_cell.length_b   1.000
_cell.length_c   1.000
_cell.angle_alpha   90.00
_cell.angle_beta   90.00
_cell.angle_gamma   90.00
#
_symmetry.space_group_name_H-M   'P 1'
#
loop_
_entity.id
_entity.type
_entity.pdbx_description
1 polymer ?
#
loop_
_entity_poly.entity_id
_entity_poly.type
_entity_poly.pdbx_seq_one_letter_code
_entity_poly.pdbx_strand_id
1 'polypeptide(L)'
;QQAELNKLDASRFAPFWNEIVKNLREEDYISNTELDLLLMPKNIGGLPIVQWPLFLLASKVFLAKDIAVDCNDSQDELWLRISKDEYMQYAVEECFHSIKYILSSILDKEGHLWVQRIFDGIQESISKNNIQSDIHFSKLPNVIAKLVAVAGILKETESADMKKGAVNAIQDLYEVVHHEVLFVDLSGNIDDWSQINRARAEGRLFSNLKWPNEPGLKDMIKRLHSLLTIKESAANVPKNLEASRRLQFFTNSLFMQMPLARPVSEMLSFSVFTPYYSETVLYSIAELQKKNEDGISTLFYLQKIYPDEWKNFLTRINRDENAADTELFSSANDILELRLWASYRGQTLARTVRGMMYYRKALMLQSYLERMHSEDLESAFDMAGLADTHFEYSPEARAQADLKFTYVVTCQIYGVQKGEGKPEAADIALLMQRNEALRIAYIDVVESVKNGKPSTEYYSKLVKADIHGKDKEIYSVKLPGNPKLGEGKPENQNHAVIFTRGNAVQTIDMNQDNYFEEALKMRNLLEEFSQNHGKFRPSILGVREHVFTGSVSSLASFMSNQETSFVTLGQRVLSNPLKVRMHYGHPDVFDRIFHITRGGISKASRIINISEDIFAGFNSTLRQGNITHHEYIQVGKGRDVGLNQIALFEGKVAGGNGEQVLSRDIYRLGQLFDFFRMLSFYVTTVGFYFCTMLTVLTVYIFLYGKTYLALSGVGESIQNRADIQGNKALSVALNTQFLFQIGVFTAIPMILGFILEEGVLTAFVSFITMQFQLCSVFFTFSLGTRTHYFGRTILHGGAKYRATGRGFVVRHIKFAENYRLYSRSHFVKGLEVALLLVIFLAYGFNNSGAIGYILLSISSWFMALSWLFAPYVFNPSGFEWQKVVEDFRDWTNWLFYRGGIGVKGEESWEAWWDEELAHIHTFRGRILETILSLRFFIFQYGVVYHM
;
A
#
# COMPACT_ATOMS: atom_id res chain seq x y z
N GLN A 1 -34.26 10.73 -22.47
CA GLN A 1 -33.35 11.78 -21.95
C GLN A 1 -32.53 11.35 -20.73
N GLN A 2 -33.09 11.16 -19.52
CA GLN A 2 -32.25 10.77 -18.35
C GLN A 2 -31.57 9.39 -18.50
N ALA A 3 -32.29 8.39 -19.03
CA ALA A 3 -31.71 7.06 -19.28
C ALA A 3 -30.60 7.09 -20.36
N GLU A 4 -30.72 7.94 -21.37
CA GLU A 4 -29.71 8.13 -22.42
C GLU A 4 -28.47 8.85 -21.87
N LEU A 5 -28.66 9.84 -20.98
CA LEU A 5 -27.57 10.48 -20.24
C LEU A 5 -26.82 9.49 -19.35
N ASN A 6 -27.55 8.68 -18.57
CA ASN A 6 -26.94 7.65 -17.72
C ASN A 6 -26.15 6.62 -18.55
N LYS A 7 -26.68 6.21 -19.71
CA LYS A 7 -26.01 5.29 -20.62
C LYS A 7 -24.77 5.91 -21.28
N LEU A 8 -24.85 7.19 -21.64
CA LEU A 8 -23.69 7.93 -22.12
C LEU A 8 -22.60 7.98 -21.04
N ASP A 9 -22.92 8.38 -19.82
CA ASP A 9 -21.94 8.44 -18.72
C ASP A 9 -21.34 7.07 -18.40
N ALA A 10 -22.15 6.01 -18.41
CA ALA A 10 -21.70 4.62 -18.26
C ALA A 10 -20.72 4.21 -19.37
N SER A 11 -20.99 4.58 -20.63
CA SER A 11 -20.08 4.31 -21.75
C SER A 11 -18.75 5.05 -21.64
N ARG A 12 -18.74 6.24 -21.00
CA ARG A 12 -17.52 7.01 -20.72
C ARG A 12 -16.71 6.43 -19.58
N PHE A 13 -17.39 5.88 -18.57
CA PHE A 13 -16.76 5.29 -17.40
C PHE A 13 -16.19 3.90 -17.67
N ALA A 14 -16.86 3.08 -18.48
CA ALA A 14 -16.50 1.69 -18.71
C ALA A 14 -15.02 1.48 -19.13
N PRO A 15 -14.41 2.27 -20.04
CA PRO A 15 -12.99 2.10 -20.39
C PRO A 15 -12.04 2.32 -19.20
N PHE A 16 -12.33 3.28 -18.31
CA PHE A 16 -11.52 3.51 -17.11
C PHE A 16 -11.61 2.32 -16.15
N TRP A 17 -12.84 1.89 -15.87
CA TRP A 17 -13.10 0.76 -14.98
C TRP A 17 -12.49 -0.53 -15.50
N ASN A 18 -12.70 -0.84 -16.79
CA ASN A 18 -12.19 -2.06 -17.40
C ASN A 18 -10.67 -2.10 -17.39
N GLU A 19 -10.00 -0.97 -17.59
CA GLU A 19 -8.54 -0.93 -17.51
C GLU A 19 -8.05 -1.15 -16.07
N ILE A 20 -8.73 -0.63 -15.05
CA ILE A 20 -8.40 -0.94 -13.64
C ILE A 20 -8.50 -2.45 -13.39
N VAL A 21 -9.59 -3.09 -13.81
CA VAL A 21 -9.80 -4.53 -13.64
C VAL A 21 -8.74 -5.36 -14.41
N LYS A 22 -8.40 -4.96 -15.64
CA LYS A 22 -7.33 -5.61 -16.42
C LYS A 22 -5.98 -5.52 -15.71
N ASN A 23 -5.61 -4.37 -15.15
CA ASN A 23 -4.35 -4.25 -14.39
C ASN A 23 -4.36 -5.14 -13.14
N LEU A 24 -5.48 -5.24 -12.40
CA LEU A 24 -5.59 -6.20 -11.29
C LEU A 24 -5.38 -7.65 -11.74
N ARG A 25 -5.83 -8.00 -12.95
CA ARG A 25 -5.58 -9.33 -13.54
C ARG A 25 -4.11 -9.50 -13.94
N GLU A 26 -3.50 -8.51 -14.59
CA GLU A 26 -2.07 -8.53 -14.98
C GLU A 26 -1.14 -8.63 -13.77
N GLU A 27 -1.56 -8.08 -12.62
CA GLU A 27 -0.86 -8.17 -11.35
C GLU A 27 -1.11 -9.48 -10.59
N ASP A 28 -1.95 -10.36 -11.14
CA ASP A 28 -2.35 -11.68 -10.61
C ASP A 28 -3.22 -11.63 -9.34
N TYR A 29 -3.88 -10.49 -9.05
CA TYR A 29 -4.78 -10.39 -7.90
C TYR A 29 -6.16 -11.00 -8.13
N ILE A 30 -6.62 -11.10 -9.37
CA ILE A 30 -7.92 -11.69 -9.71
C ILE A 30 -7.76 -12.79 -10.75
N SER A 31 -8.69 -13.74 -10.76
CA SER A 31 -8.76 -14.81 -11.77
C SER A 31 -9.39 -14.34 -13.09
N ASN A 32 -9.28 -15.13 -14.17
CA ASN A 32 -9.97 -14.85 -15.43
C ASN A 32 -11.50 -14.84 -15.25
N THR A 33 -12.03 -15.70 -14.37
CA THR A 33 -13.46 -15.73 -14.05
C THR A 33 -13.89 -14.44 -13.34
N GLU A 34 -13.11 -13.95 -12.37
CA GLU A 34 -13.42 -12.69 -11.69
C GLU A 34 -13.27 -11.48 -12.61
N LEU A 35 -12.30 -11.50 -13.53
CA LEU A 35 -12.18 -10.50 -14.59
C LEU A 35 -13.50 -10.39 -15.37
N ASP A 36 -14.05 -11.50 -15.86
CA ASP A 36 -15.31 -11.51 -16.61
C ASP A 36 -16.51 -11.00 -15.79
N LEU A 37 -16.50 -11.21 -14.47
CA LEU A 37 -17.55 -10.71 -13.57
C LEU A 37 -17.44 -9.21 -13.30
N LEU A 38 -16.22 -8.69 -13.23
CA LEU A 38 -15.93 -7.31 -12.90
C LEU A 38 -15.98 -6.39 -14.12
N LEU A 39 -15.73 -6.89 -15.33
CA LEU A 39 -15.78 -6.06 -16.53
C LEU A 39 -17.16 -5.43 -16.74
N MET A 40 -17.13 -4.13 -17.03
CA MET A 40 -18.30 -3.35 -17.41
C MET A 40 -18.50 -3.44 -18.93
N PRO A 41 -19.69 -3.79 -19.41
CA PRO A 41 -19.99 -3.72 -20.83
C PRO A 41 -19.78 -2.31 -21.38
N LYS A 42 -19.49 -2.21 -22.67
CA LYS A 42 -19.21 -0.93 -23.33
C LYS A 42 -20.39 0.04 -23.28
N ASN A 43 -21.61 -0.46 -23.05
CA ASN A 43 -22.84 0.33 -23.06
C ASN A 43 -23.08 1.05 -24.40
N ILE A 44 -22.47 0.54 -25.49
CA ILE A 44 -22.62 0.98 -26.88
C ILE A 44 -23.45 -0.09 -27.58
N GLY A 45 -24.63 0.25 -28.13
CA GLY A 45 -25.49 -0.69 -28.84
C GLY A 45 -26.97 -0.71 -28.43
N GLY A 46 -27.68 -1.78 -28.82
CA GLY A 46 -29.14 -1.85 -28.98
C GLY A 46 -30.04 -2.02 -27.74
N LEU A 47 -29.49 -2.15 -26.53
CA LEU A 47 -30.31 -2.21 -25.31
C LEU A 47 -30.58 -0.80 -24.76
N PRO A 48 -31.81 -0.46 -24.32
CA PRO A 48 -32.13 0.91 -23.87
C PRO A 48 -31.62 1.26 -22.47
N ILE A 49 -30.93 0.34 -21.78
CA ILE A 49 -30.53 0.47 -20.38
C ILE A 49 -29.00 0.49 -20.19
N VAL A 50 -28.57 0.87 -18.99
CA VAL A 50 -27.18 0.69 -18.53
C VAL A 50 -26.97 -0.77 -18.13
N GLN A 51 -25.95 -1.38 -18.69
CA GLN A 51 -25.47 -2.70 -18.30
C GLN A 51 -24.32 -2.54 -17.30
N TRP A 52 -24.58 -2.92 -16.06
CA TRP A 52 -23.60 -2.90 -14.96
C TRP A 52 -22.74 -4.18 -14.95
N PRO A 53 -21.55 -4.18 -14.33
CA PRO A 53 -20.77 -5.41 -14.14
C PRO A 53 -21.58 -6.57 -13.54
N LEU A 54 -21.30 -7.81 -13.98
CA LEU A 54 -22.07 -8.99 -13.56
C LEU A 54 -22.02 -9.24 -12.06
N PHE A 55 -20.93 -8.88 -11.38
CA PHE A 55 -20.82 -9.10 -9.94
C PHE A 55 -21.88 -8.35 -9.10
N LEU A 56 -22.42 -7.23 -9.63
CA LEU A 56 -23.50 -6.48 -8.99
C LEU A 56 -24.87 -7.12 -9.24
N LEU A 57 -25.03 -7.81 -10.37
CA LEU A 57 -26.28 -8.39 -10.85
C LEU A 57 -26.42 -9.89 -10.57
N ALA A 58 -25.31 -10.56 -10.23
CA ALA A 58 -25.27 -11.99 -9.94
C ALA A 58 -26.27 -12.35 -8.82
N SER A 59 -26.89 -13.53 -8.93
CA SER A 59 -27.98 -14.03 -8.08
C SER A 59 -29.30 -13.21 -8.06
N LYS A 60 -29.30 -11.95 -8.54
CA LYS A 60 -30.48 -11.07 -8.45
C LYS A 60 -31.67 -11.55 -9.28
N VAL A 61 -31.45 -12.10 -10.47
CA VAL A 61 -32.54 -12.66 -11.30
C VAL A 61 -33.20 -13.85 -10.61
N PHE A 62 -32.43 -14.66 -9.88
CA PHE A 62 -32.99 -15.79 -9.13
C PHE A 62 -33.83 -15.32 -7.95
N LEU A 63 -33.36 -14.32 -7.20
CA LEU A 63 -34.12 -13.69 -6.11
C LEU A 63 -35.41 -13.04 -6.64
N ALA A 64 -35.33 -12.29 -7.74
CA ALA A 64 -36.50 -11.70 -8.38
C ALA A 64 -37.51 -12.76 -8.84
N LYS A 65 -37.02 -13.88 -9.39
CA LYS A 65 -37.85 -15.02 -9.77
C LYS A 65 -38.52 -15.66 -8.55
N ASP A 66 -37.81 -15.87 -7.44
CA ASP A 66 -38.40 -16.43 -6.22
C ASP A 66 -39.47 -15.47 -5.65
N ILE A 67 -39.19 -14.16 -5.61
CA ILE A 67 -40.19 -13.14 -5.23
C ILE A 67 -41.42 -13.19 -6.14
N ALA A 68 -41.23 -13.31 -7.46
CA ALA A 68 -42.34 -13.36 -8.41
C ALA A 68 -43.18 -14.64 -8.29
N VAL A 69 -42.57 -15.79 -7.94
CA VAL A 69 -43.28 -17.05 -7.72
C VAL A 69 -44.11 -17.01 -6.43
N ASP A 70 -43.60 -16.36 -5.38
CA ASP A 70 -44.23 -16.29 -4.07
C ASP A 70 -45.22 -15.12 -3.92
N CYS A 71 -45.27 -14.19 -4.88
CA CYS A 71 -46.10 -13.00 -4.81
C CYS A 71 -47.53 -13.24 -5.32
N ASN A 72 -48.50 -13.05 -4.42
CA ASN A 72 -49.94 -13.01 -4.74
C ASN A 72 -50.51 -11.57 -4.71
N ASP A 73 -49.66 -10.57 -4.45
CA ASP A 73 -50.05 -9.16 -4.34
C ASP A 73 -50.10 -8.49 -5.72
N SER A 74 -50.68 -7.29 -5.88
CA SER A 74 -50.80 -6.58 -7.17
C SER A 74 -49.46 -6.32 -7.89
N GLN A 75 -49.48 -6.12 -9.21
CA GLN A 75 -48.30 -5.83 -10.05
C GLN A 75 -47.42 -4.70 -9.48
N ASP A 76 -48.02 -3.63 -8.98
CA ASP A 76 -47.29 -2.48 -8.42
C ASP A 76 -46.49 -2.86 -7.15
N GLU A 77 -47.05 -3.72 -6.31
CA GLU A 77 -46.40 -4.22 -5.09
C GLU A 77 -45.26 -5.21 -5.43
N LEU A 78 -45.46 -6.07 -6.44
CA LEU A 78 -44.41 -6.94 -6.95
C LEU A 78 -43.23 -6.11 -7.48
N TRP A 79 -43.52 -5.11 -8.31
CA TRP A 79 -42.49 -4.24 -8.86
C TRP A 79 -41.80 -3.39 -7.79
N LEU A 80 -42.53 -2.92 -6.77
CA LEU A 80 -41.96 -2.21 -5.63
C LEU A 80 -40.98 -3.08 -4.84
N ARG A 81 -41.29 -4.36 -4.64
CA ARG A 81 -40.38 -5.32 -3.98
C ARG A 81 -39.12 -5.58 -4.79
N ILE A 82 -39.26 -5.69 -6.11
CA ILE A 82 -38.11 -5.85 -7.02
C ILE A 82 -37.26 -4.57 -7.06
N SER A 83 -37.90 -3.41 -7.12
CA SER A 83 -37.22 -2.10 -7.24
C SER A 83 -36.61 -1.61 -5.93
N LYS A 84 -36.86 -2.29 -4.80
CA LYS A 84 -36.22 -1.97 -3.52
C LYS A 84 -34.70 -2.16 -3.56
N ASP A 85 -34.22 -3.06 -4.42
CA ASP A 85 -32.81 -3.24 -4.74
C ASP A 85 -32.59 -2.81 -6.20
N GLU A 86 -31.94 -1.66 -6.41
CA GLU A 86 -31.71 -1.09 -7.73
C GLU A 86 -31.02 -2.10 -8.68
N TYR A 87 -30.07 -2.90 -8.18
CA TYR A 87 -29.38 -3.90 -9.00
C TYR A 87 -30.27 -5.07 -9.38
N MET A 88 -31.26 -5.41 -8.54
CA MET A 88 -32.25 -6.42 -8.87
C MET A 88 -33.19 -5.95 -9.98
N GLN A 89 -33.62 -4.69 -9.93
CA GLN A 89 -34.35 -4.05 -11.03
C GLN A 89 -33.55 -4.11 -12.33
N TYR A 90 -32.30 -3.62 -12.32
CA TYR A 90 -31.44 -3.65 -13.51
C TYR A 90 -31.23 -5.07 -14.06
N ALA A 91 -31.07 -6.07 -13.19
CA ALA A 91 -30.88 -7.45 -13.61
C ALA A 91 -32.11 -8.01 -14.35
N VAL A 92 -33.32 -7.69 -13.88
CA VAL A 92 -34.58 -8.12 -14.51
C VAL A 92 -34.78 -7.40 -15.85
N GLU A 93 -34.62 -6.08 -15.88
CA GLU A 93 -34.74 -5.28 -17.11
C GLU A 93 -33.71 -5.69 -18.16
N GLU A 94 -32.46 -5.93 -17.75
CA GLU A 94 -31.39 -6.39 -18.64
C GLU A 94 -31.69 -7.76 -19.23
N CYS A 95 -32.15 -8.69 -18.39
CA CYS A 95 -32.54 -10.02 -18.85
C CYS A 95 -33.65 -9.92 -19.90
N PHE A 96 -34.71 -9.16 -19.62
CA PHE A 96 -35.84 -8.97 -20.53
C PHE A 96 -35.41 -8.40 -21.89
N HIS A 97 -34.66 -7.29 -21.89
CA HIS A 97 -34.21 -6.67 -23.14
C HIS A 97 -33.17 -7.52 -23.88
N SER A 98 -32.26 -8.20 -23.17
CA SER A 98 -31.26 -9.07 -23.78
C SER A 98 -31.90 -10.27 -24.47
N ILE A 99 -32.89 -10.91 -23.84
CA ILE A 99 -33.63 -12.02 -24.45
C ILE A 99 -34.35 -11.55 -25.71
N LYS A 100 -35.05 -10.41 -25.67
CA LYS A 100 -35.72 -9.83 -26.85
C LYS A 100 -34.74 -9.64 -28.00
N TYR A 101 -33.62 -8.99 -27.72
CA TYR A 101 -32.61 -8.66 -28.73
C TYR A 101 -31.96 -9.92 -29.32
N ILE A 102 -31.53 -10.87 -28.46
CA ILE A 102 -30.89 -12.11 -28.90
C ILE A 102 -31.83 -12.93 -29.78
N LEU A 103 -33.07 -13.14 -29.34
CA LEU A 103 -34.03 -13.95 -30.10
C LEU A 103 -34.43 -13.26 -31.41
N SER A 104 -34.68 -11.95 -31.41
CA SER A 104 -34.92 -11.19 -32.65
C SER A 104 -33.74 -11.21 -33.62
N SER A 105 -32.51 -11.28 -33.12
CA SER A 105 -31.31 -11.30 -33.99
C SER A 105 -31.08 -12.67 -34.64
N ILE A 106 -31.40 -13.75 -33.93
CA ILE A 106 -31.13 -15.14 -34.34
C ILE A 106 -32.26 -15.73 -35.18
N LEU A 107 -33.51 -15.34 -34.91
CA LEU A 107 -34.70 -15.88 -35.55
C LEU A 107 -35.06 -15.10 -36.81
N ASP A 108 -35.43 -15.81 -37.88
CA ASP A 108 -35.90 -15.20 -39.13
C ASP A 108 -37.44 -15.20 -39.22
N LYS A 109 -37.98 -14.29 -40.05
CA LYS A 109 -39.39 -14.25 -40.51
C LYS A 109 -40.43 -14.59 -39.42
N GLU A 110 -41.01 -15.79 -39.46
CA GLU A 110 -42.06 -16.25 -38.56
C GLU A 110 -41.58 -16.40 -37.11
N GLY A 111 -40.30 -16.76 -36.89
CA GLY A 111 -39.71 -16.80 -35.55
C GLY A 111 -39.48 -15.41 -34.96
N HIS A 112 -39.10 -14.44 -35.80
CA HIS A 112 -39.03 -13.03 -35.38
C HIS A 112 -40.42 -12.48 -35.02
N LEU A 113 -41.45 -12.82 -35.80
CA LEU A 113 -42.83 -12.43 -35.54
C LEU A 113 -43.32 -13.00 -34.19
N TRP A 114 -42.98 -14.26 -33.88
CA TRP A 114 -43.27 -14.86 -32.57
C TRP A 114 -42.65 -14.05 -31.42
N VAL A 115 -41.36 -13.73 -31.48
CA VAL A 115 -40.69 -12.91 -30.44
C VAL A 115 -41.40 -11.57 -30.28
N GLN A 116 -41.67 -10.87 -31.39
CA GLN A 116 -42.33 -9.57 -31.33
C GLN A 116 -43.69 -9.65 -30.63
N ARG A 117 -44.52 -10.64 -30.98
CA ARG A 117 -45.87 -10.81 -30.40
C ARG A 117 -45.83 -11.15 -28.91
N ILE A 118 -44.90 -11.98 -28.48
CA ILE A 118 -44.74 -12.31 -27.06
C ILE A 118 -44.37 -11.07 -26.25
N PHE A 119 -43.36 -10.32 -26.70
CA PHE A 119 -42.89 -9.14 -25.98
C PHE A 119 -43.89 -7.99 -26.01
N ASP A 120 -44.61 -7.79 -27.13
CA ASP A 120 -45.68 -6.79 -27.23
C ASP A 120 -46.88 -7.16 -26.33
N GLY A 121 -47.23 -8.44 -26.26
CA GLY A 121 -48.28 -8.95 -25.36
C GLY A 121 -47.92 -8.79 -23.87
N ILE A 122 -46.68 -9.05 -23.49
CA ILE A 122 -46.18 -8.78 -22.13
C ILE A 122 -46.29 -7.27 -21.82
N GLN A 123 -45.88 -6.41 -22.75
CA GLN A 123 -45.95 -4.96 -22.55
C GLN A 123 -47.40 -4.45 -22.43
N GLU A 124 -48.32 -5.00 -23.23
CA GLU A 124 -49.74 -4.69 -23.17
C GLU A 124 -50.35 -5.13 -21.83
N SER A 125 -49.99 -6.32 -21.36
CA SER A 125 -50.43 -6.84 -20.06
C SER A 125 -49.94 -5.97 -18.89
N ILE A 126 -48.67 -5.51 -18.94
CA ILE A 126 -48.13 -4.53 -17.98
C ILE A 126 -48.93 -3.23 -18.00
N SER A 127 -49.26 -2.72 -19.20
CA SER A 127 -50.02 -1.47 -19.35
C SER A 127 -51.46 -1.55 -18.86
N LYS A 128 -52.07 -2.74 -18.94
CA LYS A 128 -53.42 -3.04 -18.46
C LYS A 128 -53.45 -3.45 -16.97
N ASN A 129 -52.29 -3.55 -16.33
CA ASN A 129 -52.10 -4.00 -14.95
C ASN A 129 -52.56 -5.44 -14.68
N ASN A 130 -52.46 -6.32 -15.68
CA ASN A 130 -52.99 -7.70 -15.68
C ASN A 130 -51.88 -8.77 -15.78
N ILE A 131 -50.61 -8.43 -15.56
CA ILE A 131 -49.49 -9.37 -15.76
C ILE A 131 -49.61 -10.66 -14.93
N GLN A 132 -50.27 -10.59 -13.78
CA GLN A 132 -50.48 -11.72 -12.88
C GLN A 132 -51.58 -12.69 -13.34
N SER A 133 -52.56 -12.20 -14.10
CA SER A 133 -53.56 -13.07 -14.74
C SER A 133 -53.04 -13.67 -16.04
N ASP A 134 -52.20 -12.92 -16.76
CA ASP A 134 -51.80 -13.26 -18.12
C ASP A 134 -50.50 -14.11 -18.16
N ILE A 135 -49.69 -14.06 -17.09
CA ILE A 135 -48.42 -14.80 -16.98
C ILE A 135 -48.41 -15.68 -15.72
N HIS A 136 -48.17 -16.98 -15.90
CA HIS A 136 -48.06 -17.92 -14.79
C HIS A 136 -46.65 -17.91 -14.18
N PHE A 137 -46.40 -17.02 -13.21
CA PHE A 137 -45.07 -16.84 -12.61
C PHE A 137 -44.46 -18.13 -12.01
N SER A 138 -45.26 -19.08 -11.51
CA SER A 138 -44.73 -20.35 -11.00
C SER A 138 -44.10 -21.27 -12.06
N LYS A 139 -44.31 -20.97 -13.36
CA LYS A 139 -43.69 -21.65 -14.50
C LYS A 139 -42.47 -20.91 -15.06
N LEU A 140 -42.18 -19.70 -14.56
CA LEU A 140 -40.98 -18.94 -14.92
C LEU A 140 -39.65 -19.73 -14.71
N PRO A 141 -39.49 -20.59 -13.69
CA PRO A 141 -38.31 -21.44 -13.57
C PRO A 141 -38.07 -22.34 -14.80
N ASN A 142 -39.14 -22.83 -15.45
CA ASN A 142 -39.03 -23.65 -16.65
C ASN A 142 -38.52 -22.82 -17.84
N VAL A 143 -39.03 -21.59 -17.99
CA VAL A 143 -38.57 -20.65 -19.03
C VAL A 143 -37.09 -20.34 -18.88
N ILE A 144 -36.66 -20.01 -17.64
CA ILE A 144 -35.24 -19.73 -17.34
C ILE A 144 -34.37 -20.95 -17.69
N ALA A 145 -34.80 -22.16 -17.34
CA ALA A 145 -34.04 -23.38 -17.65
C ALA A 145 -33.88 -23.59 -19.17
N LYS A 146 -34.93 -23.34 -19.96
CA LYS A 146 -34.87 -23.42 -21.43
C LYS A 146 -34.01 -22.31 -22.04
N LEU A 147 -34.09 -21.08 -21.51
CA LEU A 147 -33.22 -19.98 -21.93
C LEU A 147 -31.74 -20.24 -21.64
N VAL A 148 -31.42 -20.85 -20.49
CA VAL A 148 -30.05 -21.28 -20.15
C VAL A 148 -29.55 -22.31 -21.16
N ALA A 149 -30.37 -23.28 -21.55
CA ALA A 149 -30.01 -24.27 -22.56
C ALA A 149 -29.73 -23.60 -23.93
N VAL A 150 -30.61 -22.68 -24.36
CA VAL A 150 -30.44 -21.92 -25.61
C VAL A 150 -29.14 -21.10 -25.59
N ALA A 151 -28.93 -20.28 -24.56
CA ALA A 151 -27.73 -19.45 -24.45
C ALA A 151 -26.45 -20.29 -24.28
N GLY A 152 -26.55 -21.44 -23.60
CA GLY A 152 -25.45 -22.38 -23.40
C GLY A 152 -24.97 -23.07 -24.68
N ILE A 153 -25.86 -23.26 -25.66
CA ILE A 153 -25.50 -23.79 -26.98
C ILE A 153 -24.95 -22.66 -27.87
N LEU A 154 -25.59 -21.50 -27.86
CA LEU A 154 -25.27 -20.38 -28.74
C LEU A 154 -23.96 -19.66 -28.39
N LYS A 155 -23.43 -19.82 -27.18
CA LYS A 155 -22.12 -19.26 -26.79
C LYS A 155 -20.92 -19.98 -27.45
N GLU A 156 -21.12 -21.24 -27.86
CA GLU A 156 -20.09 -22.09 -28.45
C GLU A 156 -19.90 -21.80 -29.95
N THR A 157 -18.88 -22.40 -30.57
CA THR A 157 -18.62 -22.26 -32.01
C THR A 157 -19.64 -23.02 -32.86
N GLU A 158 -19.99 -22.50 -34.04
CA GLU A 158 -20.95 -23.13 -34.95
C GLU A 158 -20.47 -24.53 -35.37
N SER A 159 -21.33 -25.53 -35.18
CA SER A 159 -21.17 -26.87 -35.74
C SER A 159 -22.54 -27.42 -36.17
N ALA A 160 -22.56 -28.41 -37.06
CA ALA A 160 -23.81 -29.01 -37.53
C ALA A 160 -24.66 -29.58 -36.37
N ASP A 161 -24.01 -30.19 -35.39
CA ASP A 161 -24.66 -30.75 -34.20
C ASP A 161 -25.19 -29.64 -33.27
N MET A 162 -24.44 -28.56 -33.10
CA MET A 162 -24.85 -27.42 -32.27
C MET A 162 -26.01 -26.64 -32.90
N LYS A 163 -26.06 -26.56 -34.25
CA LYS A 163 -27.18 -25.95 -34.96
C LYS A 163 -28.46 -26.75 -34.77
N LYS A 164 -28.39 -28.08 -34.90
CA LYS A 164 -29.53 -28.96 -34.62
C LYS A 164 -29.96 -28.88 -33.15
N GLY A 165 -29.00 -28.84 -32.22
CA GLY A 165 -29.25 -28.64 -30.80
C GLY A 165 -29.94 -27.31 -30.49
N ALA A 166 -29.51 -26.22 -31.13
CA ALA A 166 -30.10 -24.89 -30.95
C ALA A 166 -31.55 -24.84 -31.44
N VAL A 167 -31.86 -25.46 -32.59
CA VAL A 167 -33.24 -25.56 -33.11
C VAL A 167 -34.14 -26.29 -32.09
N ASN A 168 -33.69 -27.44 -31.58
CA ASN A 168 -34.43 -28.19 -30.57
C ASN A 168 -34.63 -27.38 -29.28
N ALA A 169 -33.59 -26.69 -28.79
CA ALA A 169 -33.69 -25.89 -27.57
C ALA A 169 -34.64 -24.69 -27.71
N ILE A 170 -34.72 -24.07 -28.90
CA ILE A 170 -35.65 -22.98 -29.19
C ILE A 170 -37.09 -23.50 -29.35
N GLN A 171 -37.27 -24.68 -29.95
CA GLN A 171 -38.58 -25.33 -30.01
C GLN A 171 -39.08 -25.67 -28.59
N ASP A 172 -38.22 -26.23 -27.75
CA ASP A 172 -38.53 -26.45 -26.33
C ASP A 172 -38.90 -25.16 -25.59
N LEU A 173 -38.18 -24.06 -25.86
CA LEU A 173 -38.49 -22.75 -25.30
C LEU A 173 -39.87 -22.26 -25.77
N TYR A 174 -40.18 -22.44 -27.06
CA TYR A 174 -41.48 -22.10 -27.63
C TYR A 174 -42.62 -22.86 -26.94
N GLU A 175 -42.49 -24.19 -26.76
CA GLU A 175 -43.54 -24.99 -26.09
C GLU A 175 -43.81 -24.49 -24.67
N VAL A 176 -42.75 -24.26 -23.88
CA VAL A 176 -42.90 -23.80 -22.48
C VAL A 176 -43.51 -22.40 -22.43
N VAL A 177 -43.03 -21.46 -23.26
CA VAL A 177 -43.52 -20.08 -23.24
C VAL A 177 -44.97 -20.00 -23.73
N HIS A 178 -45.31 -20.71 -24.80
CA HIS A 178 -46.62 -20.63 -25.45
C HIS A 178 -47.72 -21.45 -24.74
N HIS A 179 -47.37 -22.59 -24.14
CA HIS A 179 -48.37 -23.50 -23.55
C HIS A 179 -48.36 -23.55 -22.02
N GLU A 180 -47.26 -23.19 -21.35
CA GLU A 180 -47.20 -23.25 -19.88
C GLU A 180 -47.24 -21.88 -19.20
N VAL A 181 -46.84 -20.80 -19.87
CA VAL A 181 -46.52 -19.53 -19.21
C VAL A 181 -47.45 -18.40 -19.59
N LEU A 182 -47.88 -18.30 -20.86
CA LEU A 182 -48.65 -17.17 -21.37
C LEU A 182 -50.10 -17.54 -21.67
N PHE A 183 -51.04 -16.80 -21.08
CA PHE A 183 -52.45 -16.76 -21.46
C PHE A 183 -52.74 -15.42 -22.17
N VAL A 184 -52.12 -15.20 -23.33
CA VAL A 184 -52.43 -13.98 -24.11
C VAL A 184 -53.81 -14.14 -24.73
N ASP A 185 -54.64 -13.11 -24.62
CA ASP A 185 -55.91 -13.02 -25.35
C ASP A 185 -55.62 -12.98 -26.87
N LEU A 186 -55.73 -14.14 -27.51
CA LEU A 186 -55.47 -14.36 -28.94
C LEU A 186 -56.44 -13.62 -29.86
N SER A 187 -57.50 -13.00 -29.31
CA SER A 187 -58.61 -12.42 -30.08
C SER A 187 -58.21 -11.20 -30.93
N GLY A 188 -57.17 -10.46 -30.54
CA GLY A 188 -56.73 -9.24 -31.23
C GLY A 188 -55.76 -9.44 -32.41
N ASN A 189 -55.11 -10.60 -32.56
CA ASN A 189 -54.01 -10.83 -33.52
C ASN A 189 -54.09 -12.23 -34.19
N ILE A 190 -55.29 -12.68 -34.56
CA ILE A 190 -55.56 -14.04 -35.09
C ILE A 190 -54.71 -14.38 -36.33
N ASP A 191 -54.50 -13.41 -37.22
CA ASP A 191 -53.78 -13.65 -38.49
C ASP A 191 -52.30 -14.01 -38.25
N ASP A 192 -51.61 -13.33 -37.35
CA ASP A 192 -50.20 -13.61 -37.05
C ASP A 192 -50.02 -14.95 -36.33
N TRP A 193 -50.91 -15.27 -35.39
CA TRP A 193 -50.90 -16.57 -34.71
C TRP A 193 -51.25 -17.71 -35.67
N SER A 194 -52.11 -17.47 -36.66
CA SER A 194 -52.40 -18.44 -37.72
C SER A 194 -51.17 -18.70 -38.60
N GLN A 195 -50.38 -17.66 -38.89
CA GLN A 195 -49.15 -17.76 -39.67
C GLN A 195 -48.06 -18.54 -38.91
N ILE A 196 -47.88 -18.26 -37.61
CA ILE A 196 -46.92 -18.98 -36.75
C ILE A 196 -47.31 -20.45 -36.61
N ASN A 197 -48.58 -20.75 -36.32
CA ASN A 197 -49.07 -22.12 -36.17
C ASN A 197 -48.98 -22.92 -37.48
N ARG A 198 -49.23 -22.29 -38.63
CA ARG A 198 -49.06 -22.91 -39.95
C ARG A 198 -47.59 -23.19 -40.26
N ALA A 199 -46.69 -22.25 -39.97
CA ALA A 199 -45.25 -22.45 -40.15
C ALA A 199 -44.69 -23.56 -39.24
N ARG A 200 -45.25 -23.74 -38.04
CA ARG A 200 -44.95 -24.86 -37.14
C ARG A 200 -45.42 -26.20 -37.73
N ALA A 201 -46.67 -26.28 -38.18
CA ALA A 201 -47.24 -27.49 -38.78
C ALA A 201 -46.48 -27.93 -40.05
N GLU A 202 -45.93 -26.97 -40.80
CA GLU A 202 -45.10 -27.21 -41.99
C GLU A 202 -43.61 -27.48 -41.66
N GLY A 203 -43.22 -27.49 -40.38
CA GLY A 203 -41.83 -27.72 -39.94
C GLY A 203 -40.84 -26.62 -40.32
N ARG A 204 -41.35 -25.45 -40.75
CA ARG A 204 -40.54 -24.30 -41.19
C ARG A 204 -40.12 -23.40 -40.03
N LEU A 205 -40.88 -23.39 -38.93
CA LEU A 205 -40.61 -22.55 -37.76
C LEU A 205 -39.28 -22.93 -37.09
N PHE A 206 -38.39 -21.95 -36.94
CA PHE A 206 -37.03 -22.08 -36.37
C PHE A 206 -36.04 -22.93 -37.18
N SER A 207 -36.38 -23.34 -38.41
CA SER A 207 -35.52 -24.18 -39.25
C SER A 207 -34.24 -23.47 -39.74
N ASN A 208 -34.28 -22.14 -39.90
CA ASN A 208 -33.18 -21.31 -40.39
C ASN A 208 -32.70 -20.32 -39.31
N LEU A 209 -31.90 -20.81 -38.35
CA LEU A 209 -31.26 -19.95 -37.35
C LEU A 209 -30.06 -19.21 -37.95
N LYS A 210 -29.99 -17.90 -37.72
CA LYS A 210 -28.78 -17.09 -37.93
C LYS A 210 -27.84 -17.30 -36.75
N TRP A 211 -26.69 -17.94 -36.98
CA TRP A 211 -25.73 -18.15 -35.90
C TRP A 211 -25.10 -16.80 -35.48
N PRO A 212 -24.93 -16.54 -34.16
CA PRO A 212 -24.37 -15.30 -33.65
C PRO A 212 -22.86 -15.21 -33.89
N ASN A 213 -22.48 -14.89 -35.13
CA ASN A 213 -21.08 -14.71 -35.53
C ASN A 213 -20.53 -13.32 -35.20
N GLU A 214 -21.41 -12.35 -34.93
CA GLU A 214 -21.02 -11.00 -34.52
C GLU A 214 -20.46 -11.00 -33.08
N PRO A 215 -19.29 -10.38 -32.82
CA PRO A 215 -18.66 -10.38 -31.50
C PRO A 215 -19.57 -9.84 -30.39
N GLY A 216 -20.26 -8.71 -30.65
CA GLY A 216 -21.14 -8.08 -29.67
C GLY A 216 -22.35 -8.94 -29.29
N LEU A 217 -22.94 -9.65 -30.26
CA LEU A 217 -24.04 -10.57 -30.02
C LEU A 217 -23.56 -11.81 -29.22
N LYS A 218 -22.37 -12.33 -29.54
CA LYS A 218 -21.77 -13.46 -28.82
C LYS A 218 -21.46 -13.10 -27.37
N ASP A 219 -20.94 -11.90 -27.10
CA ASP A 219 -20.64 -11.41 -25.75
C ASP A 219 -21.93 -11.23 -24.94
N MET A 220 -22.99 -10.71 -25.56
CA MET A 220 -24.31 -10.59 -24.92
C MET A 220 -24.94 -11.95 -24.59
N ILE A 221 -24.76 -12.97 -25.44
CA ILE A 221 -25.21 -14.34 -25.17
C ILE A 221 -24.44 -14.96 -24.00
N LYS A 222 -23.10 -14.81 -23.98
CA LYS A 222 -22.27 -15.24 -22.84
C LYS A 222 -22.71 -14.55 -21.55
N ARG A 223 -22.97 -13.25 -21.62
CA ARG A 223 -23.41 -12.44 -20.49
C ARG A 223 -24.79 -12.84 -19.98
N LEU A 224 -25.77 -13.05 -20.87
CA LEU A 224 -27.10 -13.56 -20.51
C LEU A 224 -26.98 -14.95 -19.86
N HIS A 225 -26.17 -15.84 -20.44
CA HIS A 225 -25.93 -17.16 -19.84
C HIS A 225 -25.35 -17.04 -18.43
N SER A 226 -24.38 -16.16 -18.19
CA SER A 226 -23.82 -15.92 -16.85
C SER A 226 -24.86 -15.34 -15.88
N LEU A 227 -25.65 -14.37 -16.30
CA LEU A 227 -26.73 -13.77 -15.50
C LEU A 227 -27.77 -14.81 -15.05
N LEU A 228 -28.03 -15.80 -15.90
CA LEU A 228 -28.99 -16.88 -15.67
C LEU A 228 -28.41 -18.16 -15.04
N THR A 229 -27.09 -18.26 -14.83
CA THR A 229 -26.46 -19.46 -14.24
C THR A 229 -25.74 -19.21 -12.92
N ILE A 230 -25.26 -17.99 -12.67
CA ILE A 230 -24.54 -17.64 -11.44
C ILE A 230 -25.53 -17.43 -10.30
N LYS A 231 -25.69 -18.48 -9.48
CA LYS A 231 -26.59 -18.50 -8.32
C LYS A 231 -25.98 -17.90 -7.05
N GLU A 232 -24.67 -18.01 -6.89
CA GLU A 232 -23.98 -17.49 -5.71
C GLU A 232 -23.88 -15.97 -5.80
N SER A 233 -24.10 -15.30 -4.66
CA SER A 233 -23.87 -13.86 -4.56
C SER A 233 -22.38 -13.59 -4.81
N ALA A 234 -22.10 -12.72 -5.78
CA ALA A 234 -20.75 -12.23 -6.04
C ALA A 234 -20.34 -11.10 -5.07
N ALA A 235 -21.00 -10.99 -3.91
CA ALA A 235 -20.67 -10.00 -2.86
C ALA A 235 -19.21 -10.09 -2.38
N ASN A 236 -18.57 -11.26 -2.53
CA ASN A 236 -17.17 -11.48 -2.16
C ASN A 236 -16.22 -11.43 -3.38
N VAL A 237 -16.62 -10.81 -4.48
CA VAL A 237 -15.77 -10.59 -5.67
C VAL A 237 -15.26 -9.15 -5.67
N PRO A 238 -13.93 -8.93 -5.77
CA PRO A 238 -12.86 -9.93 -5.84
C PRO A 238 -12.60 -10.63 -4.51
N LYS A 239 -12.18 -11.90 -4.56
CA LYS A 239 -11.85 -12.71 -3.37
C LYS A 239 -10.55 -12.27 -2.70
N ASN A 240 -9.59 -11.80 -3.50
CA ASN A 240 -8.31 -11.34 -3.00
C ASN A 240 -8.49 -10.05 -2.19
N LEU A 241 -7.95 -10.04 -0.96
CA LEU A 241 -8.12 -8.94 -0.01
C LEU A 241 -7.46 -7.64 -0.49
N GLU A 242 -6.31 -7.72 -1.19
CA GLU A 242 -5.63 -6.52 -1.70
C GLU A 242 -6.38 -5.92 -2.89
N ALA A 243 -6.93 -6.73 -3.80
CA ALA A 243 -7.81 -6.24 -4.87
C ALA A 243 -9.07 -5.57 -4.29
N SER A 244 -9.71 -6.19 -3.30
CA SER A 244 -10.89 -5.64 -2.64
C SER A 244 -10.58 -4.30 -1.97
N ARG A 245 -9.47 -4.21 -1.21
CA ARG A 245 -8.99 -2.99 -0.58
C ARG A 245 -8.69 -1.88 -1.60
N ARG A 246 -8.00 -2.20 -2.69
CA ARG A 246 -7.67 -1.25 -3.79
C ARG A 246 -8.93 -0.65 -4.39
N LEU A 247 -9.89 -1.50 -4.79
CA LEU A 247 -11.15 -1.05 -5.37
C LEU A 247 -11.98 -0.25 -4.36
N GLN A 248 -12.07 -0.70 -3.11
CA GLN A 248 -12.78 0.00 -2.05
C GLN A 248 -12.20 1.39 -1.77
N PHE A 249 -10.87 1.50 -1.69
CA PHE A 249 -10.23 2.80 -1.52
C PHE A 249 -10.49 3.71 -2.71
N PHE A 250 -10.30 3.20 -3.94
CA PHE A 250 -10.51 3.97 -5.15
C PHE A 250 -11.94 4.51 -5.20
N THR A 251 -12.96 3.66 -5.03
CA THR A 251 -14.36 4.09 -5.09
C THR A 251 -14.71 5.09 -3.98
N ASN A 252 -14.26 4.85 -2.74
CA ASN A 252 -14.47 5.80 -1.63
C ASN A 252 -13.77 7.14 -1.88
N SER A 253 -12.57 7.12 -2.44
CA SER A 253 -11.80 8.33 -2.73
C SER A 253 -12.47 9.25 -3.76
N LEU A 254 -13.29 8.70 -4.66
CA LEU A 254 -14.05 9.49 -5.64
C LEU A 254 -15.11 10.39 -5.01
N PHE A 255 -15.56 10.08 -3.78
CA PHE A 255 -16.49 10.91 -3.01
C PHE A 255 -15.79 11.99 -2.18
N MET A 256 -14.46 11.99 -2.15
CA MET A 256 -13.69 13.02 -1.45
C MET A 256 -13.64 14.32 -2.28
N GLN A 257 -13.38 15.43 -1.61
CA GLN A 257 -13.19 16.71 -2.28
C GLN A 257 -11.88 16.67 -3.10
N MET A 258 -12.01 16.78 -4.42
CA MET A 258 -10.90 16.82 -5.36
C MET A 258 -11.07 18.01 -6.32
N PRO A 259 -9.98 18.69 -6.73
CA PRO A 259 -10.05 19.68 -7.79
C PRO A 259 -10.51 19.07 -9.11
N LEU A 260 -11.18 19.87 -9.94
CA LEU A 260 -11.51 19.47 -11.31
C LEU A 260 -10.22 19.26 -12.11
N ALA A 261 -10.12 18.10 -12.77
CA ALA A 261 -9.00 17.78 -13.62
C ALA A 261 -9.05 18.60 -14.92
N ARG A 262 -7.90 19.14 -15.34
CA ARG A 262 -7.72 19.66 -16.70
C ARG A 262 -7.50 18.53 -17.70
N PRO A 263 -7.80 18.77 -19.00
CA PRO A 263 -7.38 17.86 -20.07
C PRO A 263 -5.88 17.58 -20.00
N VAL A 264 -5.46 16.39 -20.43
CA VAL A 264 -4.04 15.97 -20.40
C VAL A 264 -3.15 16.93 -21.17
N SER A 265 -3.64 17.52 -22.26
CA SER A 265 -2.93 18.54 -23.05
C SER A 265 -2.60 19.81 -22.24
N GLU A 266 -3.41 20.15 -21.24
CA GLU A 266 -3.32 21.40 -20.46
C GLU A 266 -2.78 21.20 -19.04
N MET A 267 -2.72 19.97 -18.54
CA MET A 267 -2.21 19.70 -17.19
C MET A 267 -0.73 20.08 -17.03
N LEU A 268 -0.30 20.30 -15.78
CA LEU A 268 1.11 20.47 -15.45
C LEU A 268 1.91 19.22 -15.80
N SER A 269 3.08 19.43 -16.40
CA SER A 269 4.05 18.34 -16.59
C SER A 269 4.80 18.07 -15.28
N PHE A 270 5.14 16.81 -15.03
CA PHE A 270 5.82 16.40 -13.82
C PHE A 270 6.84 15.29 -14.09
N SER A 271 7.79 15.15 -13.18
CA SER A 271 8.70 14.00 -13.16
C SER A 271 8.57 13.20 -11.88
N VAL A 272 8.76 11.90 -11.95
CA VAL A 272 9.02 11.06 -10.77
C VAL A 272 10.52 10.91 -10.60
N PHE A 273 10.98 10.94 -9.35
CA PHE A 273 12.39 10.92 -9.01
C PHE A 273 12.68 9.92 -7.88
N THR A 274 13.39 8.84 -8.20
CA THR A 274 13.64 7.73 -7.26
C THR A 274 15.14 7.49 -7.07
N PRO A 275 15.69 7.66 -5.85
CA PRO A 275 17.06 7.29 -5.57
C PRO A 275 17.21 5.78 -5.35
N TYR A 276 18.18 5.20 -6.04
CA TYR A 276 18.59 3.80 -5.99
C TYR A 276 20.10 3.68 -5.77
N TYR A 277 20.55 2.72 -4.98
CA TYR A 277 21.99 2.48 -4.84
C TYR A 277 22.39 1.09 -5.33
N SER A 278 22.02 0.07 -4.57
CA SER A 278 22.45 -1.32 -4.82
C SER A 278 21.45 -2.34 -4.28
N GLU A 279 20.22 -1.91 -4.04
CA GLU A 279 19.14 -2.80 -3.62
C GLU A 279 18.79 -3.80 -4.73
N THR A 280 18.09 -4.89 -4.40
CA THR A 280 17.68 -5.88 -5.39
C THR A 280 16.82 -5.24 -6.48
N VAL A 281 17.22 -5.42 -7.75
CA VAL A 281 16.49 -4.89 -8.91
C VAL A 281 15.37 -5.83 -9.30
N LEU A 282 15.72 -7.07 -9.63
CA LEU A 282 14.84 -8.23 -9.73
C LEU A 282 15.46 -9.35 -8.89
N TYR A 283 14.65 -10.21 -8.28
CA TYR A 283 15.17 -11.44 -7.71
C TYR A 283 15.74 -12.35 -8.81
N SER A 284 16.92 -12.88 -8.55
CA SER A 284 17.50 -13.97 -9.35
C SER A 284 16.90 -15.32 -8.94
N ILE A 285 16.93 -16.30 -9.85
CA ILE A 285 16.50 -17.67 -9.51
C ILE A 285 17.34 -18.25 -8.37
N ALA A 286 18.64 -17.95 -8.35
CA ALA A 286 19.53 -18.37 -7.27
C ALA A 286 19.09 -17.83 -5.90
N GLU A 287 18.66 -16.57 -5.82
CA GLU A 287 18.11 -15.99 -4.59
C GLU A 287 16.76 -16.62 -4.22
N LEU A 288 15.88 -16.83 -5.20
CA LEU A 288 14.56 -17.42 -4.96
C LEU A 288 14.63 -18.87 -4.45
N GLN A 289 15.62 -19.63 -4.91
CA GLN A 289 15.86 -21.02 -4.50
C GLN A 289 16.76 -21.13 -3.26
N LYS A 290 17.43 -20.05 -2.85
CA LYS A 290 18.33 -20.07 -1.70
C LYS A 290 17.53 -20.41 -0.45
N LYS A 291 17.87 -21.55 0.14
CA LYS A 291 17.27 -22.01 1.40
C LYS A 291 17.89 -21.26 2.57
N ASN A 292 17.05 -20.83 3.51
CA ASN A 292 17.48 -20.32 4.80
C ASN A 292 17.96 -21.46 5.72
N GLU A 293 18.33 -21.13 6.96
CA GLU A 293 18.78 -22.10 7.98
C GLU A 293 17.73 -23.19 8.28
N ASP A 294 16.45 -22.92 8.01
CA ASP A 294 15.32 -23.84 8.17
C ASP A 294 14.99 -24.65 6.90
N GLY A 295 15.79 -24.53 5.84
CA GLY A 295 15.54 -25.22 4.57
C GLY A 295 14.44 -24.60 3.70
N ILE A 296 13.89 -23.45 4.08
CA ILE A 296 12.81 -22.74 3.39
C ILE A 296 13.41 -21.76 2.37
N SER A 297 12.95 -21.83 1.13
CA SER A 297 13.34 -20.89 0.07
C SER A 297 12.39 -19.68 0.01
N THR A 298 12.86 -18.55 -0.53
CA THR A 298 12.01 -17.36 -0.72
C THR A 298 10.82 -17.66 -1.65
N LEU A 299 11.02 -18.48 -2.70
CA LEU A 299 9.94 -18.88 -3.58
C LEU A 299 8.85 -19.67 -2.84
N PHE A 300 9.25 -20.68 -2.05
CA PHE A 300 8.31 -21.47 -1.26
C PHE A 300 7.53 -20.58 -0.28
N TYR A 301 8.20 -19.63 0.36
CA TYR A 301 7.57 -18.67 1.25
C TYR A 301 6.49 -17.86 0.52
N LEU A 302 6.82 -17.26 -0.63
CA LEU A 302 5.89 -16.46 -1.43
C LEU A 302 4.66 -17.26 -1.90
N GLN A 303 4.86 -18.50 -2.34
CA GLN A 303 3.77 -19.41 -2.73
C GLN A 303 2.81 -19.70 -1.56
N LYS A 304 3.31 -19.75 -0.32
CA LYS A 304 2.51 -20.02 0.87
C LYS A 304 1.77 -18.79 1.40
N ILE A 305 2.33 -17.60 1.27
CA ILE A 305 1.68 -16.38 1.74
C ILE A 305 0.72 -15.77 0.69
N TYR A 306 0.90 -16.08 -0.60
CA TYR A 306 0.03 -15.62 -1.70
C TYR A 306 -0.49 -16.79 -2.56
N PRO A 307 -1.26 -17.74 -1.98
CA PRO A 307 -1.68 -18.95 -2.69
C PRO A 307 -2.67 -18.68 -3.85
N ASP A 308 -3.57 -17.72 -3.67
CA ASP A 308 -4.52 -17.26 -4.69
C ASP A 308 -3.82 -16.53 -5.84
N GLU A 309 -2.88 -15.64 -5.52
CA GLU A 309 -2.11 -14.92 -6.55
C GLU A 309 -1.17 -15.84 -7.33
N TRP A 310 -0.63 -16.89 -6.68
CA TRP A 310 0.17 -17.92 -7.35
C TRP A 310 -0.66 -18.70 -8.37
N LYS A 311 -1.88 -19.09 -8.01
CA LYS A 311 -2.83 -19.75 -8.91
C LYS A 311 -3.17 -18.87 -10.12
N ASN A 312 -3.44 -17.59 -9.90
CA ASN A 312 -3.72 -16.63 -10.96
C ASN A 312 -2.53 -16.42 -11.89
N PHE A 313 -1.31 -16.41 -11.33
CA PHE A 313 -0.05 -16.35 -12.08
C PHE A 313 0.13 -17.55 -13.00
N LEU A 314 0.01 -18.77 -12.47
CA LEU A 314 0.12 -19.99 -13.29
C LEU A 314 -0.89 -20.00 -14.43
N THR A 315 -2.13 -19.58 -14.14
CA THR A 315 -3.18 -19.43 -15.16
C THR A 315 -2.78 -18.41 -16.23
N ARG A 316 -2.13 -17.29 -15.86
CA ARG A 316 -1.71 -16.23 -16.80
C ARG A 316 -0.65 -16.70 -17.78
N ILE A 317 0.29 -17.52 -17.32
CA ILE A 317 1.36 -18.08 -18.16
C ILE A 317 0.96 -19.43 -18.81
N ASN A 318 -0.32 -19.80 -18.77
CA ASN A 318 -0.88 -21.03 -19.32
C ASN A 318 -0.23 -22.32 -18.76
N ARG A 319 -0.07 -22.38 -17.43
CA ARG A 319 0.44 -23.55 -16.71
C ARG A 319 -0.63 -24.13 -15.78
N ASP A 320 -0.58 -25.45 -15.56
CA ASP A 320 -1.45 -26.14 -14.61
C ASP A 320 -1.09 -25.77 -13.17
N GLU A 321 -2.09 -25.75 -12.28
CA GLU A 321 -1.89 -25.44 -10.85
C GLU A 321 -1.00 -26.47 -10.14
N ASN A 322 -0.92 -27.69 -10.66
CA ASN A 322 -0.07 -28.77 -10.15
C ASN A 322 1.26 -28.89 -10.89
N ALA A 323 1.58 -27.95 -11.79
CA ALA A 323 2.86 -27.95 -12.50
C ALA A 323 4.01 -27.90 -11.48
N ALA A 324 4.98 -28.81 -11.64
CA ALA A 324 6.15 -28.80 -10.78
C ALA A 324 6.99 -27.53 -11.04
N ASP A 325 7.64 -26.98 -10.01
CA ASP A 325 8.52 -25.81 -10.16
C ASP A 325 9.57 -26.01 -11.28
N THR A 326 10.01 -27.25 -11.51
CA THR A 326 10.93 -27.62 -12.59
C THR A 326 10.43 -27.27 -13.98
N GLU A 327 9.11 -27.26 -14.21
CA GLU A 327 8.51 -26.86 -15.48
C GLU A 327 8.60 -25.35 -15.72
N LEU A 328 8.54 -24.54 -14.65
CA LEU A 328 8.71 -23.09 -14.72
C LEU A 328 10.14 -22.68 -15.07
N PHE A 329 11.13 -23.53 -14.77
CA PHE A 329 12.53 -23.32 -15.11
C PHE A 329 12.91 -23.80 -16.51
N SER A 330 11.96 -24.33 -17.29
CA SER A 330 12.23 -24.88 -18.62
C SER A 330 12.30 -23.83 -19.73
N SER A 331 11.59 -22.71 -19.57
CA SER A 331 11.45 -21.63 -20.57
C SER A 331 12.08 -20.34 -20.03
N ALA A 332 12.89 -19.67 -20.86
CA ALA A 332 13.50 -18.39 -20.50
C ALA A 332 12.46 -17.29 -20.23
N ASN A 333 11.31 -17.35 -20.92
CA ASN A 333 10.21 -16.42 -20.70
C ASN A 333 9.52 -16.68 -19.34
N ASP A 334 9.27 -17.94 -19.02
CA ASP A 334 8.61 -18.35 -17.77
C ASP A 334 9.50 -18.04 -16.57
N ILE A 335 10.82 -18.23 -16.71
CA ILE A 335 11.82 -17.78 -15.73
C ILE A 335 11.71 -16.28 -15.49
N LEU A 336 11.63 -15.48 -16.56
CA LEU A 336 11.51 -14.02 -16.41
C LEU A 336 10.20 -13.62 -15.75
N GLU A 337 9.08 -14.20 -16.16
CA GLU A 337 7.76 -13.95 -15.57
C GLU A 337 7.72 -14.35 -14.09
N LEU A 338 8.35 -15.46 -13.71
CA LEU A 338 8.50 -15.88 -12.31
C LEU A 338 9.36 -14.89 -11.50
N ARG A 339 10.49 -14.45 -12.05
CA ARG A 339 11.35 -13.43 -11.41
C ARG A 339 10.60 -12.13 -11.19
N LEU A 340 9.82 -11.69 -12.18
CA LEU A 340 8.98 -10.48 -12.08
C LEU A 340 7.87 -10.66 -11.05
N TRP A 341 7.13 -11.78 -11.10
CA TRP A 341 6.07 -12.10 -10.15
C TRP A 341 6.57 -12.05 -8.70
N ALA A 342 7.73 -12.64 -8.42
CA ALA A 342 8.34 -12.60 -7.09
C ALA A 342 8.83 -11.18 -6.73
N SER A 343 9.43 -10.46 -7.68
CA SER A 343 9.96 -9.11 -7.46
C SER A 343 8.86 -8.10 -7.16
N TYR A 344 7.68 -8.23 -7.79
CA TYR A 344 6.51 -7.38 -7.54
C TYR A 344 5.86 -7.59 -6.18
N ARG A 345 6.15 -8.69 -5.50
CA ARG A 345 5.72 -8.94 -4.11
C ARG A 345 6.77 -8.50 -3.09
N GLY A 346 8.00 -8.24 -3.53
CA GLY A 346 9.10 -7.76 -2.69
C GLY A 346 9.28 -6.24 -2.66
N GLN A 347 10.35 -5.81 -2.00
CA GLN A 347 10.80 -4.41 -1.97
C GLN A 347 11.92 -4.21 -3.02
N THR A 348 11.56 -4.34 -4.30
CA THR A 348 12.51 -4.32 -5.43
C THR A 348 12.33 -3.08 -6.32
N LEU A 349 13.39 -2.68 -7.04
CA LEU A 349 13.29 -1.59 -8.04
C LEU A 349 12.29 -1.92 -9.15
N ALA A 350 12.16 -3.18 -9.55
CA ALA A 350 11.17 -3.60 -10.54
C ALA A 350 9.72 -3.25 -10.12
N ARG A 351 9.38 -3.47 -8.84
CA ARG A 351 8.06 -3.11 -8.29
C ARG A 351 7.81 -1.61 -8.37
N THR A 352 8.74 -0.81 -7.84
CA THR A 352 8.63 0.66 -7.87
C THR A 352 8.55 1.19 -9.30
N VAL A 353 9.33 0.62 -10.23
CA VAL A 353 9.28 1.02 -11.64
C VAL A 353 7.93 0.74 -12.26
N ARG A 354 7.39 -0.47 -12.09
CA ARG A 354 6.05 -0.82 -12.58
C ARG A 354 5.01 0.16 -12.02
N GLY A 355 5.01 0.37 -10.72
CA GLY A 355 4.05 1.25 -10.05
C GLY A 355 4.09 2.69 -10.59
N MET A 356 5.27 3.29 -10.68
CA MET A 356 5.40 4.68 -11.15
C MET A 356 5.12 4.82 -12.65
N MET A 357 5.34 3.77 -13.44
CA MET A 357 5.02 3.76 -14.87
C MET A 357 3.52 3.70 -15.15
N TYR A 358 2.68 3.36 -14.16
CA TYR A 358 1.23 3.52 -14.29
C TYR A 358 0.80 4.97 -14.51
N TYR A 359 1.56 5.98 -14.07
CA TYR A 359 1.28 7.37 -14.45
C TYR A 359 1.29 7.57 -15.97
N ARG A 360 2.28 6.99 -16.65
CA ARG A 360 2.33 7.06 -18.12
C ARG A 360 1.13 6.36 -18.74
N LYS A 361 0.83 5.13 -18.29
CA LYS A 361 -0.31 4.33 -18.81
C LYS A 361 -1.65 5.07 -18.61
N ALA A 362 -1.86 5.64 -17.42
CA ALA A 362 -3.03 6.43 -17.08
C ALA A 362 -3.18 7.67 -17.96
N LEU A 363 -2.10 8.42 -18.20
CA LEU A 363 -2.11 9.60 -19.08
C LEU A 363 -2.40 9.24 -20.54
N MET A 364 -1.89 8.11 -21.02
CA MET A 364 -2.19 7.63 -22.37
C MET A 364 -3.67 7.29 -22.52
N LEU A 365 -4.24 6.57 -21.55
CA LEU A 365 -5.68 6.26 -21.54
C LEU A 365 -6.53 7.55 -21.49
N GLN A 366 -6.22 8.45 -20.57
CA GLN A 366 -6.94 9.72 -20.42
C GLN A 366 -6.86 10.59 -21.68
N SER A 367 -5.67 10.73 -22.27
CA SER A 367 -5.49 11.50 -23.51
C SER A 367 -6.22 10.88 -24.70
N TYR A 368 -6.22 9.55 -24.79
CA TYR A 368 -6.93 8.83 -25.86
C TYR A 368 -8.44 9.05 -25.74
N LEU A 369 -9.00 8.89 -24.54
CA LEU A 369 -10.42 9.07 -24.29
C LEU A 369 -10.86 10.53 -24.48
N GLU A 370 -10.14 11.51 -23.97
CA GLU A 370 -10.47 12.94 -24.14
C GLU A 370 -10.60 13.34 -25.62
N ARG A 371 -9.75 12.79 -26.48
CA ARG A 371 -9.81 13.05 -27.92
C ARG A 371 -11.03 12.41 -28.58
N MET A 372 -11.34 11.15 -28.23
CA MET A 372 -12.53 10.44 -28.77
C MET A 372 -13.83 11.20 -28.52
N HIS A 373 -13.84 12.11 -27.53
CA HIS A 373 -15.01 12.93 -27.17
C HIS A 373 -15.05 14.29 -27.88
N SER A 374 -13.97 14.70 -28.54
CA SER A 374 -13.87 15.97 -29.28
C SER A 374 -14.26 15.87 -30.76
N GLU A 375 -14.34 14.64 -31.31
CA GLU A 375 -14.85 14.33 -32.64
C GLU A 375 -16.37 13.97 -32.50
N ASP A 376 -17.23 14.38 -33.46
CA ASP A 376 -18.71 14.42 -33.40
C ASP A 376 -19.42 13.32 -32.58
N LEU A 377 -20.55 13.67 -31.95
CA LEU A 377 -21.34 12.80 -31.05
C LEU A 377 -21.73 11.43 -31.67
N GLU A 378 -21.93 11.38 -32.99
CA GLU A 378 -22.21 10.13 -33.72
C GLU A 378 -20.95 9.28 -33.95
N SER A 379 -19.79 9.89 -34.15
CA SER A 379 -18.49 9.20 -34.29
C SER A 379 -17.92 8.68 -32.96
N ALA A 380 -18.33 9.28 -31.84
CA ALA A 380 -17.96 8.84 -30.49
C ALA A 380 -18.56 7.46 -30.13
N PHE A 381 -19.76 7.13 -30.63
CA PHE A 381 -20.39 5.82 -30.42
C PHE A 381 -19.69 4.70 -31.20
N ASP A 382 -19.29 4.95 -32.45
CA ASP A 382 -18.59 3.94 -33.28
C ASP A 382 -17.15 3.67 -32.82
N MET A 383 -16.46 4.68 -32.26
CA MET A 383 -15.04 4.60 -31.93
C MET A 383 -14.72 4.22 -30.47
N ALA A 384 -15.65 4.44 -29.52
CA ALA A 384 -15.49 3.97 -28.14
C ALA A 384 -15.48 2.42 -28.06
N GLY A 385 -16.02 1.74 -29.08
CA GLY A 385 -15.90 0.29 -29.29
C GLY A 385 -14.46 -0.23 -29.46
N LEU A 386 -13.53 0.60 -29.95
CA LEU A 386 -12.14 0.25 -30.25
C LEU A 386 -11.14 0.63 -29.15
N ALA A 387 -11.58 1.38 -28.13
CA ALA A 387 -10.72 1.92 -27.07
C ALA A 387 -10.05 0.86 -26.19
N ASP A 388 -10.68 -0.32 -26.06
CA ASP A 388 -10.28 -1.37 -25.10
C ASP A 388 -8.96 -2.07 -25.41
N THR A 389 -8.37 -1.87 -26.61
CA THR A 389 -7.21 -2.66 -27.08
C THR A 389 -6.11 -1.85 -27.78
N HIS A 390 -6.27 -0.54 -27.96
CA HIS A 390 -5.37 0.21 -28.86
C HIS A 390 -4.78 1.53 -28.35
N PHE A 391 -5.17 2.05 -27.18
CA PHE A 391 -4.63 3.33 -26.70
C PHE A 391 -3.10 3.31 -26.51
N GLU A 392 -2.54 2.14 -26.14
CA GLU A 392 -1.10 1.96 -26.00
C GLU A 392 -0.31 2.09 -27.31
N TYR A 393 -0.99 1.87 -28.43
CA TYR A 393 -0.41 1.96 -29.76
C TYR A 393 -0.68 3.32 -30.43
N SER A 394 -1.53 4.17 -29.86
CA SER A 394 -1.77 5.53 -30.38
C SER A 394 -0.51 6.40 -30.26
N PRO A 395 0.08 6.83 -31.39
CA PRO A 395 1.27 7.68 -31.37
C PRO A 395 1.01 9.02 -30.66
N GLU A 396 -0.19 9.57 -30.78
CA GLU A 396 -0.58 10.85 -30.18
C GLU A 396 -0.74 10.74 -28.66
N ALA A 397 -1.45 9.70 -28.18
CA ALA A 397 -1.60 9.47 -26.74
C ALA A 397 -0.23 9.24 -26.06
N ARG A 398 0.65 8.48 -26.73
CA ARG A 398 2.05 8.29 -26.29
C ARG A 398 2.81 9.60 -26.26
N ALA A 399 2.74 10.40 -27.32
CA ALA A 399 3.42 11.69 -27.38
C ALA A 399 2.93 12.65 -26.29
N GLN A 400 1.62 12.72 -26.04
CA GLN A 400 1.06 13.53 -24.95
C GLN A 400 1.56 13.06 -23.59
N ALA A 401 1.53 11.76 -23.32
CA ALA A 401 2.04 11.21 -22.06
C ALA A 401 3.54 11.51 -21.89
N ASP A 402 4.35 11.35 -22.94
CA ASP A 402 5.79 11.61 -22.90
C ASP A 402 6.16 13.10 -22.78
N LEU A 403 5.28 14.01 -23.22
CA LEU A 403 5.41 15.46 -22.97
C LEU A 403 5.09 15.83 -21.51
N LYS A 404 4.20 15.07 -20.85
CA LYS A 404 3.69 15.39 -19.51
C LYS A 404 4.41 14.65 -18.39
N PHE A 405 4.97 13.48 -18.67
CA PHE A 405 5.56 12.60 -17.66
C PHE A 405 6.96 12.13 -18.04
N THR A 406 7.87 12.13 -17.07
CA THR A 406 9.19 11.49 -17.20
C THR A 406 9.55 10.83 -15.88
N TYR A 407 10.15 9.64 -15.94
CA TYR A 407 10.60 8.95 -14.73
C TYR A 407 12.12 8.83 -14.70
N VAL A 408 12.76 9.42 -13.69
CA VAL A 408 14.21 9.38 -13.50
C VAL A 408 14.54 8.55 -12.26
N VAL A 409 15.16 7.40 -12.46
CA VAL A 409 15.81 6.63 -11.39
C VAL A 409 17.28 7.03 -11.35
N THR A 410 17.78 7.37 -10.17
CA THR A 410 19.18 7.74 -10.00
C THR A 410 19.94 6.60 -9.34
N CYS A 411 20.82 5.95 -10.10
CA CYS A 411 21.68 4.85 -9.71
C CYS A 411 23.15 5.30 -9.83
N GLN A 412 23.72 5.86 -8.76
CA GLN A 412 25.07 6.44 -8.80
C GLN A 412 26.13 5.49 -9.39
N ILE A 413 26.01 4.19 -9.10
CA ILE A 413 27.02 3.16 -9.43
C ILE A 413 26.69 2.37 -10.70
N TYR A 414 25.65 2.73 -11.44
CA TYR A 414 25.23 1.99 -12.65
C TYR A 414 26.38 1.81 -13.65
N GLY A 415 27.15 2.87 -13.92
CA GLY A 415 28.30 2.80 -14.83
C GLY A 415 29.37 1.81 -14.38
N VAL A 416 29.63 1.73 -13.08
CA VAL A 416 30.56 0.76 -12.47
C VAL A 416 30.00 -0.67 -12.56
N GLN A 417 28.74 -0.86 -12.16
CA GLN A 417 28.07 -2.16 -12.24
C GLN A 417 28.05 -2.70 -13.67
N LYS A 418 27.81 -1.83 -14.64
CA LYS A 418 27.85 -2.17 -16.06
C LYS A 418 29.25 -2.55 -16.53
N GLY A 419 30.28 -1.80 -16.13
CA GLY A 419 31.68 -2.13 -16.45
C GLY A 419 32.14 -3.46 -15.85
N GLU A 420 31.63 -3.82 -14.67
CA GLU A 420 31.93 -5.07 -13.97
C GLU A 420 31.07 -6.26 -14.43
N GLY A 421 30.06 -6.05 -15.28
CA GLY A 421 29.16 -7.12 -15.73
C GLY A 421 28.23 -7.64 -14.62
N LYS A 422 27.86 -6.78 -13.66
CA LYS A 422 26.97 -7.15 -12.55
C LYS A 422 25.52 -7.40 -13.00
N PRO A 423 24.82 -8.39 -12.42
CA PRO A 423 23.44 -8.73 -12.81
C PRO A 423 22.47 -7.56 -12.63
N GLU A 424 22.68 -6.71 -11.63
CA GLU A 424 21.85 -5.53 -11.37
C GLU A 424 21.84 -4.55 -12.56
N ALA A 425 22.97 -4.39 -13.25
CA ALA A 425 23.04 -3.53 -14.43
C ALA A 425 22.24 -4.10 -15.61
N ALA A 426 22.27 -5.43 -15.80
CA ALA A 426 21.49 -6.11 -16.82
C ALA A 426 19.99 -6.03 -16.53
N ASP A 427 19.59 -6.20 -15.26
CA ASP A 427 18.22 -6.06 -14.82
C ASP A 427 17.71 -4.61 -14.97
N ILE A 428 18.53 -3.59 -14.66
CA ILE A 428 18.20 -2.18 -14.93
C ILE A 428 18.04 -1.93 -16.43
N ALA A 429 18.91 -2.50 -17.28
CA ALA A 429 18.79 -2.38 -18.72
C ALA A 429 17.48 -3.00 -19.24
N LEU A 430 17.08 -4.17 -18.72
CA LEU A 430 15.78 -4.79 -19.01
C LEU A 430 14.61 -3.88 -18.61
N LEU A 431 14.67 -3.24 -17.44
CA LEU A 431 13.64 -2.28 -17.02
C LEU A 431 13.56 -1.07 -17.94
N MET A 432 14.70 -0.54 -18.42
CA MET A 432 14.71 0.55 -19.41
C MET A 432 14.10 0.13 -20.75
N GLN A 433 14.35 -1.11 -21.20
CA GLN A 433 13.78 -1.66 -22.43
C GLN A 433 12.26 -1.80 -22.34
N ARG A 434 11.74 -2.26 -21.19
CA ARG A 434 10.30 -2.44 -20.98
C ARG A 434 9.55 -1.13 -20.75
N ASN A 435 10.24 -0.04 -20.39
CA ASN A 435 9.60 1.20 -19.96
C ASN A 435 10.15 2.44 -20.69
N GLU A 436 9.41 2.92 -21.70
CA GLU A 436 9.88 3.97 -22.62
C GLU A 436 10.17 5.33 -21.98
N ALA A 437 9.47 5.68 -20.89
CA ALA A 437 9.68 6.94 -20.16
C ALA A 437 10.73 6.83 -19.04
N LEU A 438 11.24 5.62 -18.75
CA LEU A 438 12.25 5.41 -17.72
C LEU A 438 13.62 5.94 -18.20
N ARG A 439 14.28 6.68 -17.32
CA ARG A 439 15.63 7.22 -17.51
C ARG A 439 16.48 6.84 -16.31
N ILE A 440 17.73 6.48 -16.57
CA ILE A 440 18.70 6.17 -15.52
C ILE A 440 19.75 7.28 -15.47
N ALA A 441 19.87 7.91 -14.31
CA ALA A 441 20.94 8.85 -14.03
C ALA A 441 22.04 8.16 -13.21
N TYR A 442 23.31 8.38 -13.55
CA TYR A 442 24.44 7.79 -12.82
C TYR A 442 25.68 8.69 -12.84
N ILE A 443 26.66 8.36 -12.01
CA ILE A 443 27.96 9.06 -11.96
C ILE A 443 28.97 8.24 -12.74
N ASP A 444 29.56 8.85 -13.75
CA ASP A 444 30.66 8.31 -14.54
C ASP A 444 31.98 8.91 -14.06
N VAL A 445 32.96 8.06 -13.79
CA VAL A 445 34.27 8.45 -13.27
C VAL A 445 35.31 8.19 -14.35
N VAL A 446 35.90 9.26 -14.86
CA VAL A 446 36.87 9.20 -15.96
C VAL A 446 38.23 9.61 -15.43
N GLU A 447 39.20 8.70 -15.51
CA GLU A 447 40.60 9.03 -15.25
C GLU A 447 41.21 9.68 -16.50
N SER A 448 41.75 10.88 -16.33
CA SER A 448 42.38 11.66 -17.40
C SER A 448 43.75 12.15 -16.97
N VAL A 449 44.65 12.42 -17.91
CA VAL A 449 45.96 13.03 -17.61
C VAL A 449 45.91 14.49 -18.02
N LYS A 450 46.01 15.40 -17.04
CA LYS A 450 46.10 16.85 -17.28
C LYS A 450 47.46 17.34 -16.80
N ASN A 451 48.21 18.01 -17.68
CA ASN A 451 49.54 18.55 -17.38
C ASN A 451 50.52 17.50 -16.79
N GLY A 452 50.47 16.25 -17.28
CA GLY A 452 51.31 15.15 -16.79
C GLY A 452 50.94 14.59 -15.42
N LYS A 453 49.83 15.04 -14.80
CA LYS A 453 49.31 14.50 -13.53
C LYS A 453 48.00 13.75 -13.76
N PRO A 454 47.77 12.63 -13.05
CA PRO A 454 46.47 11.96 -13.05
C PRO A 454 45.41 12.87 -12.44
N SER A 455 44.29 13.02 -13.14
CA SER A 455 43.15 13.85 -12.79
C SER A 455 41.87 13.05 -12.99
N THR A 456 41.17 12.79 -11.89
CA THR A 456 39.85 12.14 -11.91
C THR A 456 38.77 13.17 -12.20
N GLU A 457 38.01 12.95 -13.26
CA GLU A 457 36.86 13.77 -13.62
C GLU A 457 35.56 13.02 -13.36
N TYR A 458 34.54 13.73 -12.88
CA TYR A 458 33.24 13.16 -12.54
C TYR A 458 32.18 13.75 -13.49
N TYR A 459 31.34 12.89 -14.06
CA TYR A 459 30.24 13.29 -14.94
C TYR A 459 28.92 12.71 -14.41
N SER A 460 27.88 13.54 -14.33
CA SER A 460 26.51 13.08 -14.16
C SER A 460 25.93 12.78 -15.53
N LYS A 461 25.57 11.53 -15.79
CA LYS A 461 25.06 11.06 -17.08
C LYS A 461 23.60 10.63 -16.97
N LEU A 462 22.85 10.86 -18.05
CA LEU A 462 21.46 10.38 -18.20
C LEU A 462 21.38 9.47 -19.42
N VAL A 463 20.88 8.25 -19.24
CA VAL A 463 20.70 7.27 -20.31
C VAL A 463 19.24 6.81 -20.43
N LYS A 464 18.90 6.29 -21.61
CA LYS A 464 17.67 5.54 -21.90
C LYS A 464 17.97 4.36 -22.79
N ALA A 465 17.05 3.40 -22.89
CA ALA A 465 17.08 2.42 -23.97
C ALA A 465 16.79 3.10 -25.33
N ASP A 466 17.54 2.71 -26.36
CA ASP A 466 17.22 2.99 -27.76
C ASP A 466 16.23 1.97 -28.34
N ILE A 467 15.89 2.13 -29.62
CA ILE A 467 14.97 1.25 -30.35
C ILE A 467 15.47 -0.21 -30.48
N HIS A 468 16.77 -0.45 -30.25
CA HIS A 468 17.41 -1.76 -30.27
C HIS A 468 17.70 -2.27 -28.86
N GLY A 469 17.19 -1.59 -27.83
CA GLY A 469 17.38 -1.92 -26.42
C GLY A 469 18.78 -1.64 -25.88
N LYS A 470 19.62 -0.88 -26.58
CA LYS A 470 20.94 -0.46 -26.12
C LYS A 470 20.89 0.87 -25.37
N ASP A 471 21.81 1.06 -24.45
CA ASP A 471 21.93 2.31 -23.72
C ASP A 471 22.33 3.45 -24.65
N LYS A 472 21.46 4.46 -24.72
CA LYS A 472 21.70 5.73 -25.40
C LYS A 472 21.91 6.82 -24.37
N GLU A 473 23.11 7.39 -24.38
CA GLU A 473 23.42 8.61 -23.64
C GLU A 473 22.58 9.79 -24.18
N ILE A 474 21.87 10.46 -23.28
CA ILE A 474 21.06 11.65 -23.59
C ILE A 474 21.84 12.91 -23.20
N TYR A 475 22.41 12.92 -22.00
CA TYR A 475 23.15 14.04 -21.46
C TYR A 475 24.37 13.53 -20.69
N SER A 476 25.45 14.31 -20.74
CA SER A 476 26.64 14.16 -19.92
C SER A 476 27.04 15.53 -19.38
N VAL A 477 26.99 15.69 -18.06
CA VAL A 477 27.24 16.96 -17.37
C VAL A 477 28.42 16.80 -16.45
N LYS A 478 29.49 17.55 -16.71
CA LYS A 478 30.68 17.54 -15.85
C LYS A 478 30.37 18.14 -14.48
N LEU A 479 30.72 17.40 -13.43
CA LEU A 479 30.58 17.83 -12.04
C LEU A 479 31.84 18.59 -11.58
N PRO A 480 31.72 19.50 -10.60
CA PRO A 480 32.85 20.29 -10.10
C PRO A 480 33.88 19.47 -9.31
N GLY A 481 33.54 18.24 -8.93
CA GLY A 481 34.39 17.32 -8.17
C GLY A 481 33.62 16.07 -7.77
N ASN A 482 34.17 15.30 -6.82
CA ASN A 482 33.49 14.13 -6.29
C ASN A 482 32.17 14.55 -5.60
N PRO A 483 31.00 14.07 -6.08
CA PRO A 483 29.71 14.45 -5.51
C PRO A 483 29.42 13.81 -4.15
N LYS A 484 30.20 12.82 -3.70
CA LYS A 484 29.97 12.14 -2.42
C LYS A 484 30.57 12.95 -1.26
N LEU A 485 29.77 13.80 -0.60
CA LEU A 485 30.22 14.53 0.61
C LEU A 485 29.83 13.81 1.90
N GLY A 486 28.69 13.12 1.94
CA GLY A 486 28.24 12.37 3.11
C GLY A 486 27.28 11.24 2.78
N GLU A 487 26.04 11.32 3.27
CA GLU A 487 25.02 10.27 3.08
C GLU A 487 24.69 10.00 1.60
N GLY A 488 24.45 8.74 1.25
CA GLY A 488 24.30 8.31 -0.14
C GLY A 488 23.05 8.86 -0.84
N LYS A 489 21.88 8.79 -0.18
CA LYS A 489 20.58 9.20 -0.74
C LYS A 489 20.53 10.68 -1.17
N PRO A 490 20.88 11.69 -0.33
CA PRO A 490 20.83 13.09 -0.74
C PRO A 490 21.75 13.39 -1.93
N GLU A 491 22.95 12.79 -1.97
CA GLU A 491 23.88 13.03 -3.08
C GLU A 491 23.38 12.39 -4.38
N ASN A 492 22.74 11.23 -4.27
CA ASN A 492 22.10 10.55 -5.39
C ASN A 492 20.99 11.43 -5.98
N GLN A 493 20.19 12.06 -5.13
CA GLN A 493 19.18 13.01 -5.56
C GLN A 493 19.80 14.29 -6.16
N ASN A 494 20.83 14.85 -5.54
CA ASN A 494 21.40 16.13 -5.95
C ASN A 494 22.07 16.11 -7.33
N HIS A 495 22.83 15.06 -7.68
CA HIS A 495 23.50 15.03 -8.99
C HIS A 495 22.52 14.82 -10.15
N ALA A 496 21.37 14.18 -9.88
CA ALA A 496 20.40 13.79 -10.90
C ALA A 496 19.18 14.74 -10.99
N VAL A 497 18.96 15.63 -10.00
CA VAL A 497 17.82 16.57 -10.02
C VAL A 497 17.78 17.44 -11.29
N ILE A 498 18.95 17.73 -11.88
CA ILE A 498 19.08 18.49 -13.13
C ILE A 498 18.42 17.79 -14.34
N PHE A 499 18.19 16.47 -14.26
CA PHE A 499 17.56 15.69 -15.32
C PHE A 499 16.04 15.60 -15.20
N THR A 500 15.47 15.98 -14.05
CA THR A 500 14.02 16.12 -13.90
C THR A 500 13.48 17.23 -14.83
N ARG A 501 12.25 17.06 -15.32
CA ARG A 501 11.56 17.97 -16.25
C ARG A 501 10.16 18.32 -15.73
N GLY A 502 9.57 19.34 -16.35
CA GLY A 502 8.24 19.83 -16.01
C GLY A 502 8.19 20.79 -14.82
N ASN A 503 6.97 21.12 -14.40
CA ASN A 503 6.67 22.08 -13.34
C ASN A 503 6.68 21.44 -11.95
N ALA A 504 6.39 20.15 -11.87
CA ALA A 504 6.35 19.40 -10.62
C ALA A 504 7.36 18.25 -10.59
N VAL A 505 7.79 17.84 -9.40
CA VAL A 505 8.62 16.64 -9.20
C VAL A 505 8.11 15.86 -7.99
N GLN A 506 7.77 14.59 -8.20
CA GLN A 506 7.41 13.67 -7.13
C GLN A 506 8.66 12.91 -6.68
N THR A 507 8.94 12.90 -5.39
CA THR A 507 10.05 12.14 -4.81
C THR A 507 9.55 10.81 -4.28
N ILE A 508 10.13 9.72 -4.74
CA ILE A 508 9.69 8.36 -4.41
C ILE A 508 10.88 7.58 -3.84
N ASP A 509 10.69 6.90 -2.72
CA ASP A 509 11.65 5.94 -2.19
C ASP A 509 11.63 4.64 -3.02
N MET A 510 12.77 3.95 -3.07
CA MET A 510 12.94 2.69 -3.83
C MET A 510 12.02 1.53 -3.39
N ASN A 511 11.34 1.65 -2.24
CA ASN A 511 10.42 0.63 -1.74
C ASN A 511 8.96 1.07 -1.79
N GLN A 512 8.67 2.17 -2.49
CA GLN A 512 7.31 2.63 -2.72
C GLN A 512 6.78 2.10 -4.06
N ASP A 513 5.48 1.83 -4.11
CA ASP A 513 4.75 1.30 -5.25
C ASP A 513 3.56 2.20 -5.54
N ASN A 514 3.04 2.20 -6.75
CA ASN A 514 1.83 2.95 -7.08
C ASN A 514 0.84 2.05 -7.81
N TYR A 515 -0.43 2.42 -7.76
CA TYR A 515 -1.52 1.62 -8.29
C TYR A 515 -2.11 2.32 -9.51
N PHE A 516 -2.58 1.55 -10.50
CA PHE A 516 -3.10 2.12 -11.75
C PHE A 516 -4.29 3.07 -11.51
N GLU A 517 -5.23 2.65 -10.69
CA GLU A 517 -6.41 3.42 -10.31
C GLU A 517 -6.07 4.71 -9.54
N GLU A 518 -4.96 4.72 -8.80
CA GLU A 518 -4.46 5.91 -8.11
C GLU A 518 -3.73 6.87 -9.07
N ALA A 519 -3.05 6.31 -10.08
CA ALA A 519 -2.34 7.08 -11.10
C ALA A 519 -3.28 8.00 -11.90
N LEU A 520 -4.55 7.60 -12.08
CA LEU A 520 -5.58 8.39 -12.76
C LEU A 520 -5.83 9.75 -12.08
N LYS A 521 -5.56 9.86 -10.77
CA LYS A 521 -5.85 11.07 -9.95
C LYS A 521 -4.70 12.07 -9.90
N MET A 522 -3.54 11.78 -10.49
CA MET A 522 -2.38 12.68 -10.44
C MET A 522 -2.67 14.06 -11.05
N ARG A 523 -3.47 14.13 -12.13
CA ARG A 523 -3.87 15.41 -12.72
C ARG A 523 -4.72 16.27 -11.77
N ASN A 524 -5.58 15.64 -10.96
CA ASN A 524 -6.36 16.34 -9.94
C ASN A 524 -5.44 16.85 -8.83
N LEU A 525 -4.49 16.03 -8.39
CA LEU A 525 -3.49 16.42 -7.39
C LEU A 525 -2.67 17.62 -7.85
N LEU A 526 -2.18 17.64 -9.10
CA LEU A 526 -1.36 18.74 -9.60
C LEU A 526 -2.11 20.09 -9.64
N GLU A 527 -3.43 20.10 -9.78
CA GLU A 527 -4.22 21.33 -9.72
C GLU A 527 -4.22 21.98 -8.33
N GLU A 528 -3.91 21.22 -7.27
CA GLU A 528 -3.82 21.75 -5.90
C GLU A 528 -2.78 22.86 -5.77
N PHE A 529 -1.71 22.86 -6.59
CA PHE A 529 -0.73 23.96 -6.62
C PHE A 529 -1.36 25.32 -6.97
N SER A 530 -2.46 25.31 -7.71
CA SER A 530 -3.20 26.52 -8.11
C SER A 530 -4.34 26.86 -7.14
N GLN A 531 -4.74 25.92 -6.28
CA GLN A 531 -5.84 26.11 -5.33
C GLN A 531 -5.42 26.99 -4.14
N ASN A 532 -6.42 27.65 -3.55
CA ASN A 532 -6.22 28.49 -2.38
C ASN A 532 -6.26 27.65 -1.09
N HIS A 533 -5.08 27.40 -0.51
CA HIS A 533 -4.90 26.65 0.75
C HIS A 533 -4.51 27.53 1.94
N GLY A 534 -4.83 28.82 1.87
CA GLY A 534 -4.51 29.83 2.87
C GLY A 534 -3.70 30.99 2.28
N LYS A 535 -2.83 31.60 3.09
CA LYS A 535 -2.09 32.81 2.67
C LYS A 535 -1.08 32.55 1.53
N PHE A 536 -0.49 31.36 1.49
CA PHE A 536 0.58 31.02 0.55
C PHE A 536 0.17 29.84 -0.32
N ARG A 537 0.62 29.88 -1.58
CA ARG A 537 0.40 28.76 -2.52
C ARG A 537 1.15 27.51 -2.03
N PRO A 538 0.59 26.32 -2.25
CA PRO A 538 1.31 25.08 -1.99
C PRO A 538 2.61 25.04 -2.78
N SER A 539 3.66 24.58 -2.13
CA SER A 539 4.95 24.28 -2.75
C SER A 539 5.28 22.79 -2.62
N ILE A 540 4.63 22.07 -1.69
CA ILE A 540 4.69 20.62 -1.53
C ILE A 540 3.27 20.10 -1.30
N LEU A 541 2.85 19.15 -2.12
CA LEU A 541 1.58 18.43 -1.99
C LEU A 541 1.86 17.08 -1.34
N GLY A 542 1.32 16.89 -0.14
CA GLY A 542 1.46 15.65 0.60
C GLY A 542 0.54 14.55 0.10
N VAL A 543 1.05 13.33 -0.02
CA VAL A 543 0.29 12.15 -0.46
C VAL A 543 0.26 11.11 0.66
N ARG A 544 -0.89 10.41 0.81
CA ARG A 544 -1.05 9.31 1.77
C ARG A 544 -0.22 8.09 1.36
N GLU A 545 0.33 7.38 2.35
CA GLU A 545 0.99 6.09 2.14
C GLU A 545 0.10 4.92 2.59
N HIS A 546 0.24 3.77 1.93
CA HIS A 546 -0.37 2.49 2.32
C HIS A 546 0.72 1.44 2.55
N VAL A 547 0.84 0.89 3.75
CA VAL A 547 1.89 -0.10 4.07
C VAL A 547 1.46 -1.50 3.67
N PHE A 548 1.96 -2.00 2.53
CA PHE A 548 1.55 -3.30 1.99
C PHE A 548 2.25 -4.52 2.64
N THR A 549 3.23 -4.30 3.52
CA THR A 549 3.92 -5.38 4.26
C THR A 549 3.29 -5.68 5.62
N GLY A 550 2.20 -5.01 5.99
CA GLY A 550 1.59 -5.11 7.32
C GLY A 550 1.05 -6.50 7.67
N SER A 551 0.68 -7.31 6.67
CA SER A 551 0.15 -8.67 6.86
C SER A 551 1.24 -9.75 7.06
N VAL A 552 2.52 -9.40 6.90
CA VAL A 552 3.63 -10.36 6.86
C VAL A 552 4.01 -10.89 8.25
N SER A 553 3.93 -10.05 9.29
CA SER A 553 4.25 -10.42 10.68
C SER A 553 3.49 -9.56 11.69
N SER A 554 3.41 -9.99 12.96
CA SER A 554 2.82 -9.18 14.03
C SER A 554 3.56 -7.84 14.22
N LEU A 555 4.90 -7.86 14.16
CA LEU A 555 5.71 -6.64 14.23
C LEU A 555 5.43 -5.69 13.06
N ALA A 556 5.32 -6.25 11.84
CA ALA A 556 4.97 -5.48 10.65
C ALA A 556 3.56 -4.87 10.79
N SER A 557 2.61 -5.61 11.34
CA SER A 557 1.26 -5.13 11.64
C SER A 557 1.28 -3.95 12.63
N PHE A 558 2.03 -4.05 13.73
CA PHE A 558 2.14 -2.97 14.72
C PHE A 558 2.70 -1.68 14.11
N MET A 559 3.76 -1.80 13.30
CA MET A 559 4.37 -0.66 12.61
C MET A 559 3.45 -0.10 11.53
N SER A 560 2.79 -0.96 10.76
CA SER A 560 1.79 -0.55 9.76
C SER A 560 0.67 0.27 10.39
N ASN A 561 0.17 -0.14 11.55
CA ASN A 561 -0.91 0.55 12.26
C ASN A 561 -0.46 1.89 12.83
N GLN A 562 0.74 1.95 13.43
CA GLN A 562 1.33 3.21 13.91
C GLN A 562 1.54 4.19 12.73
N GLU A 563 2.07 3.71 11.61
CA GLU A 563 2.32 4.52 10.42
C GLU A 563 1.00 5.01 9.81
N THR A 564 -0.01 4.15 9.71
CA THR A 564 -1.34 4.52 9.17
C THR A 564 -1.94 5.69 9.94
N SER A 565 -1.87 5.67 11.28
CA SER A 565 -2.31 6.80 12.12
C SER A 565 -1.54 8.09 11.84
N PHE A 566 -0.22 7.99 11.60
CA PHE A 566 0.61 9.14 11.26
C PHE A 566 0.28 9.70 9.88
N VAL A 567 0.22 8.86 8.84
CA VAL A 567 0.05 9.27 7.44
C VAL A 567 -1.37 9.70 7.06
N THR A 568 -2.34 9.52 7.96
CA THR A 568 -3.71 10.04 7.83
C THR A 568 -3.97 11.14 8.86
N LEU A 569 -4.49 10.79 10.05
CA LEU A 569 -4.90 11.71 11.10
C LEU A 569 -3.78 12.67 11.49
N GLY A 570 -2.55 12.16 11.65
CA GLY A 570 -1.37 12.96 11.98
C GLY A 570 -1.10 14.02 10.91
N GLN A 571 -0.87 13.59 9.66
CA GLN A 571 -0.57 14.48 8.54
C GLN A 571 -1.70 15.49 8.26
N ARG A 572 -2.96 15.07 8.41
CA ARG A 572 -4.13 15.95 8.27
C ARG A 572 -4.06 17.11 9.25
N VAL A 573 -3.89 16.83 10.54
CA VAL A 573 -3.82 17.85 11.60
C VAL A 573 -2.57 18.72 11.46
N LEU A 574 -1.42 18.14 11.11
CA LEU A 574 -0.17 18.87 10.86
C LEU A 574 -0.30 19.85 9.67
N SER A 575 -1.01 19.45 8.62
CA SER A 575 -1.29 20.27 7.44
C SER A 575 -2.34 21.35 7.73
N ASN A 576 -3.45 20.99 8.37
CA ASN A 576 -4.56 21.87 8.70
C ASN A 576 -5.30 21.36 9.96
N PRO A 577 -5.40 22.16 11.04
CA PRO A 577 -5.15 23.61 11.12
C PRO A 577 -3.71 24.01 11.52
N LEU A 578 -2.83 23.08 11.91
CA LEU A 578 -1.59 23.45 12.59
C LEU A 578 -0.54 24.11 11.66
N LYS A 579 -0.58 23.84 10.35
CA LYS A 579 0.35 24.40 9.35
C LYS A 579 1.83 24.20 9.73
N VAL A 580 2.16 23.02 10.24
CA VAL A 580 3.52 22.59 10.65
C VAL A 580 3.92 21.25 10.01
N ARG A 581 3.14 20.75 9.04
CA ARG A 581 3.53 19.61 8.20
C ARG A 581 4.85 19.91 7.48
N MET A 582 5.73 18.92 7.48
CA MET A 582 6.98 18.93 6.71
C MET A 582 7.00 17.76 5.71
N HIS A 583 8.05 17.67 4.89
CA HIS A 583 8.28 16.51 4.04
C HIS A 583 9.02 15.43 4.84
N TYR A 584 8.49 14.21 4.92
CA TYR A 584 9.08 13.14 5.76
C TYR A 584 9.57 11.95 4.92
N GLY A 585 10.05 12.18 3.70
CA GLY A 585 10.38 11.09 2.76
C GLY A 585 9.13 10.32 2.29
N HIS A 586 7.98 11.00 2.31
CA HIS A 586 6.70 10.51 1.80
C HIS A 586 6.63 10.75 0.28
N PRO A 587 5.64 10.21 -0.46
CA PRO A 587 5.56 10.30 -1.90
C PRO A 587 5.00 11.66 -2.37
N ASP A 588 5.52 12.72 -1.75
CA ASP A 588 5.08 14.10 -1.93
C ASP A 588 5.47 14.64 -3.31
N VAL A 589 4.64 15.53 -3.84
CA VAL A 589 4.88 16.23 -5.10
C VAL A 589 5.32 17.66 -4.80
N PHE A 590 6.46 18.07 -5.34
CA PHE A 590 7.07 19.37 -5.14
C PHE A 590 6.79 20.28 -6.33
N ASP A 591 6.56 21.56 -6.08
CA ASP A 591 6.77 22.62 -7.08
C ASP A 591 8.27 22.63 -7.39
N ARG A 592 8.62 22.09 -8.55
CA ARG A 592 10.01 21.92 -8.97
C ARG A 592 10.67 23.28 -9.14
N ILE A 593 9.99 24.26 -9.75
CA ILE A 593 10.55 25.58 -10.02
C ILE A 593 10.89 26.29 -8.71
N PHE A 594 10.00 26.20 -7.73
CA PHE A 594 10.26 26.72 -6.39
C PHE A 594 11.50 26.07 -5.78
N HIS A 595 11.59 24.74 -5.73
CA HIS A 595 12.63 24.04 -4.98
C HIS A 595 14.01 24.09 -5.64
N ILE A 596 14.11 23.91 -6.97
CA ILE A 596 15.42 23.91 -7.65
C ILE A 596 16.12 25.28 -7.56
N THR A 597 15.35 26.37 -7.45
CA THR A 597 15.90 27.73 -7.31
C THR A 597 16.17 28.13 -5.86
N ARG A 598 15.77 27.30 -4.89
CA ARG A 598 15.72 27.67 -3.46
C ARG A 598 16.38 26.66 -2.54
N GLY A 599 17.31 25.86 -3.03
CA GLY A 599 18.12 24.95 -2.19
C GLY A 599 17.78 23.47 -2.33
N GLY A 600 17.04 23.10 -3.38
CA GLY A 600 16.81 21.72 -3.79
C GLY A 600 15.74 21.01 -2.98
N ILE A 601 15.69 19.70 -3.19
CA ILE A 601 14.70 18.77 -2.59
C ILE A 601 15.31 17.88 -1.49
N SER A 602 16.62 17.98 -1.27
CA SER A 602 17.34 17.19 -0.27
C SER A 602 18.62 17.91 0.17
N LYS A 603 19.04 17.70 1.41
CA LYS A 603 20.16 18.45 2.01
C LYS A 603 21.35 17.53 2.34
N ALA A 604 22.35 17.55 1.48
CA ALA A 604 23.61 16.86 1.70
C ALA A 604 24.38 17.43 2.92
N SER A 605 25.00 16.55 3.70
CA SER A 605 25.87 16.90 4.83
C SER A 605 26.83 15.75 5.12
N ARG A 606 28.04 16.09 5.56
CA ARG A 606 29.05 15.10 5.94
C ARG A 606 28.72 14.36 7.25
N ILE A 607 27.99 15.01 8.17
CA ILE A 607 27.86 14.57 9.57
C ILE A 607 26.47 14.79 10.20
N ILE A 608 25.65 15.76 9.75
CA ILE A 608 24.59 16.38 10.59
C ILE A 608 23.16 16.20 10.04
N ASN A 609 22.95 15.53 8.90
CA ASN A 609 21.61 15.42 8.29
C ASN A 609 21.28 13.98 7.87
N ILE A 610 21.11 13.08 8.83
CA ILE A 610 20.66 11.69 8.53
C ILE A 610 19.20 11.62 8.09
N SER A 611 18.39 12.60 8.51
CA SER A 611 17.02 12.81 8.01
C SER A 611 17.01 13.97 7.02
N GLU A 612 17.62 13.76 5.87
CA GLU A 612 17.83 14.75 4.81
C GLU A 612 16.52 15.31 4.24
N ASP A 613 15.49 14.46 4.13
CA ASP A 613 14.22 14.77 3.47
C ASP A 613 13.48 15.92 4.17
N ILE A 614 13.50 15.95 5.51
CA ILE A 614 12.76 16.96 6.30
C ILE A 614 13.25 18.39 6.12
N PHE A 615 14.51 18.55 5.71
CA PHE A 615 15.07 19.86 5.44
C PHE A 615 14.45 20.51 4.21
N ALA A 616 13.90 19.75 3.27
CA ALA A 616 13.12 20.31 2.17
C ALA A 616 11.83 20.98 2.69
N GLY A 617 11.16 20.35 3.68
CA GLY A 617 10.01 20.93 4.36
C GLY A 617 10.34 22.20 5.15
N PHE A 618 11.45 22.19 5.90
CA PHE A 618 11.93 23.37 6.62
C PHE A 618 12.25 24.52 5.65
N ASN A 619 12.98 24.21 4.58
CA ASN A 619 13.34 25.15 3.54
C ASN A 619 12.10 25.80 2.91
N SER A 620 11.13 24.98 2.52
CA SER A 620 9.86 25.41 1.95
C SER A 620 9.15 26.40 2.88
N THR A 621 8.98 26.02 4.15
CA THR A 621 8.31 26.86 5.16
C THR A 621 9.07 28.17 5.41
N LEU A 622 10.40 28.13 5.56
CA LEU A 622 11.25 29.31 5.75
C LEU A 622 11.17 30.30 4.58
N ARG A 623 10.83 29.80 3.39
CA ARG A 623 10.68 30.60 2.16
C ARG A 623 9.21 30.89 1.83
N GLN A 624 8.34 30.83 2.82
CA GLN A 624 6.91 31.13 2.71
C GLN A 624 6.14 30.19 1.77
N GLY A 625 6.64 28.97 1.55
CA GLY A 625 5.87 27.90 0.93
C GLY A 625 4.84 27.31 1.89
N ASN A 626 3.78 26.72 1.33
CA ASN A 626 2.76 25.99 2.08
C ASN A 626 2.86 24.49 1.76
N ILE A 627 2.68 23.65 2.77
CA ILE A 627 2.80 22.20 2.65
C ILE A 627 1.43 21.60 2.99
N THR A 628 0.76 21.05 1.98
CA THR A 628 -0.60 20.49 2.09
C THR A 628 -0.55 18.96 2.21
N HIS A 629 -1.71 18.34 2.42
CA HIS A 629 -1.86 16.88 2.50
C HIS A 629 -3.20 16.47 1.90
N HIS A 630 -3.18 15.46 1.03
CA HIS A 630 -4.32 15.01 0.23
C HIS A 630 -4.46 13.49 0.37
N GLU A 631 -5.62 13.05 0.83
CA GLU A 631 -5.90 11.64 1.17
C GLU A 631 -6.74 10.92 0.11
N TYR A 632 -7.23 11.62 -0.92
CA TYR A 632 -7.95 11.01 -2.05
C TYR A 632 -7.04 10.24 -3.00
N ILE A 633 -5.72 10.30 -2.80
CA ILE A 633 -4.72 9.57 -3.57
C ILE A 633 -3.73 8.92 -2.60
N GLN A 634 -3.31 7.70 -2.90
CA GLN A 634 -2.35 6.97 -2.08
C GLN A 634 -1.26 6.28 -2.90
N VAL A 635 -0.14 6.00 -2.26
CA VAL A 635 1.01 5.27 -2.80
C VAL A 635 1.38 4.15 -1.82
N GLY A 636 1.66 2.95 -2.33
CA GLY A 636 2.11 1.82 -1.52
C GLY A 636 3.52 2.02 -0.95
N LYS A 637 3.80 1.50 0.24
CA LYS A 637 5.14 1.50 0.86
C LYS A 637 5.48 0.17 1.50
N GLY A 638 6.65 -0.36 1.16
CA GLY A 638 7.23 -1.51 1.84
C GLY A 638 7.88 -1.08 3.15
N ARG A 639 7.65 -1.84 4.23
CA ARG A 639 8.30 -1.60 5.53
C ARG A 639 9.03 -2.84 6.04
N ASP A 640 9.96 -2.58 6.94
CA ASP A 640 10.75 -3.59 7.64
C ASP A 640 9.84 -4.51 8.48
N VAL A 641 10.12 -5.81 8.47
CA VAL A 641 9.23 -6.84 9.06
C VAL A 641 9.80 -7.52 10.31
N GLY A 642 11.10 -7.35 10.57
CA GLY A 642 11.81 -7.89 11.73
C GLY A 642 12.18 -6.83 12.77
N LEU A 643 12.29 -7.24 14.04
CA LEU A 643 12.56 -6.33 15.16
C LEU A 643 13.84 -5.50 14.95
N ASN A 644 14.93 -6.13 14.49
CA ASN A 644 16.22 -5.47 14.32
C ASN A 644 16.18 -4.41 13.21
N GLN A 645 15.51 -4.71 12.10
CA GLN A 645 15.33 -3.76 11.01
C GLN A 645 14.51 -2.56 11.49
N ILE A 646 13.40 -2.81 12.20
CA ILE A 646 12.53 -1.77 12.77
C ILE A 646 13.30 -0.91 13.78
N ALA A 647 14.03 -1.51 14.73
CA ALA A 647 14.77 -0.77 15.74
C ALA A 647 15.90 0.08 15.13
N LEU A 648 16.57 -0.40 14.09
CA LEU A 648 17.56 0.38 13.35
C LEU A 648 16.92 1.56 12.60
N PHE A 649 15.75 1.35 11.98
CA PHE A 649 14.98 2.43 11.36
C PHE A 649 14.57 3.49 12.38
N GLU A 650 13.98 3.09 13.51
CA GLU A 650 13.59 4.02 14.57
C GLU A 650 14.80 4.74 15.18
N GLY A 651 15.93 4.04 15.32
CA GLY A 651 17.20 4.62 15.73
C GLY A 651 17.69 5.69 14.75
N LYS A 652 17.56 5.46 13.44
CA LYS A 652 17.84 6.47 12.40
C LYS A 652 16.97 7.71 12.56
N VAL A 653 15.66 7.53 12.72
CA VAL A 653 14.71 8.65 12.86
C VAL A 653 14.95 9.43 14.15
N ALA A 654 15.16 8.74 15.27
CA ALA A 654 15.43 9.37 16.57
C ALA A 654 16.78 10.10 16.59
N GLY A 655 17.82 9.49 16.02
CA GLY A 655 19.13 10.13 15.84
C GLY A 655 19.03 11.38 14.97
N GLY A 656 18.38 11.28 13.80
CA GLY A 656 18.16 12.41 12.91
C GLY A 656 17.38 13.56 13.56
N ASN A 657 16.39 13.28 14.41
CA ASN A 657 15.70 14.31 15.21
C ASN A 657 16.62 14.96 16.25
N GLY A 658 17.54 14.20 16.86
CA GLY A 658 18.58 14.76 17.72
C GLY A 658 19.48 15.77 16.98
N GLU A 659 19.82 15.49 15.72
CA GLU A 659 20.59 16.43 14.87
C GLU A 659 19.75 17.65 14.47
N GLN A 660 18.47 17.45 14.19
CA GLN A 660 17.54 18.54 13.86
C GLN A 660 17.43 19.56 15.00
N VAL A 661 17.35 19.12 16.26
CA VAL A 661 17.34 19.99 17.46
C VAL A 661 18.53 20.96 17.45
N LEU A 662 19.69 20.49 16.98
CA LEU A 662 20.93 21.26 16.93
C LEU A 662 21.08 22.07 15.63
N SER A 663 20.11 21.99 14.73
CA SER A 663 20.19 22.60 13.40
C SER A 663 19.82 24.09 13.40
N ARG A 664 20.49 24.85 12.52
CA ARG A 664 20.15 26.26 12.26
C ARG A 664 18.75 26.44 11.66
N ASP A 665 18.25 25.43 10.96
CA ASP A 665 16.95 25.49 10.29
C ASP A 665 15.82 25.52 11.32
N ILE A 666 15.88 24.70 12.37
CA ILE A 666 14.93 24.74 13.49
C ILE A 666 15.04 26.05 14.26
N TYR A 667 16.25 26.55 14.53
CA TYR A 667 16.43 27.86 15.16
C TYR A 667 15.71 28.98 14.40
N ARG A 668 15.84 29.00 13.07
CA ARG A 668 15.17 30.00 12.21
C ARG A 668 13.66 29.81 12.16
N LEU A 669 13.18 28.56 12.11
CA LEU A 669 11.74 28.29 12.16
C LEU A 669 11.14 28.78 13.47
N GLY A 670 11.81 28.52 14.60
CA GLY A 670 11.37 29.01 15.91
C GLY A 670 11.28 30.54 16.02
N GLN A 671 12.12 31.27 15.27
CA GLN A 671 12.04 32.75 15.23
C GLN A 671 10.92 33.28 14.31
N LEU A 672 10.48 32.49 13.33
CA LEU A 672 9.51 32.92 12.31
C LEU A 672 8.10 32.38 12.54
N PHE A 673 7.95 31.31 13.34
CA PHE A 673 6.65 30.83 13.76
C PHE A 673 6.00 31.77 14.78
N ASP A 674 4.69 31.93 14.65
CA ASP A 674 3.88 32.45 15.75
C ASP A 674 3.87 31.46 16.93
N PHE A 675 3.41 31.94 18.08
CA PHE A 675 3.40 31.17 19.32
C PHE A 675 2.71 29.81 19.18
N PHE A 676 1.57 29.74 18.48
CA PHE A 676 0.81 28.49 18.32
C PHE A 676 1.54 27.53 17.40
N ARG A 677 2.01 27.98 16.23
CA ARG A 677 2.79 27.13 15.31
C ARG A 677 4.09 26.65 15.94
N MET A 678 4.74 27.48 16.75
CA MET A 678 5.95 27.10 17.49
C MET A 678 5.65 25.98 18.50
N LEU A 679 4.59 26.12 19.29
CA LEU A 679 4.17 25.09 20.25
C LEU A 679 3.75 23.79 19.55
N SER A 680 2.96 23.91 18.48
CA SER A 680 2.55 22.77 17.66
C SER A 680 3.76 22.04 17.09
N PHE A 681 4.68 22.77 16.45
CA PHE A 681 5.90 22.18 15.90
C PHE A 681 6.75 21.51 16.99
N TYR A 682 6.90 22.15 18.15
CA TYR A 682 7.61 21.54 19.28
C TYR A 682 6.97 20.21 19.68
N VAL A 683 5.67 20.18 19.96
CA VAL A 683 4.98 18.96 20.42
C VAL A 683 5.02 17.85 19.38
N THR A 684 4.93 18.17 18.09
CA THR A 684 4.79 17.16 17.03
C THR A 684 6.09 16.70 16.39
N THR A 685 7.20 17.42 16.60
CA THR A 685 8.51 17.08 16.00
C THR A 685 9.56 16.82 17.08
N VAL A 686 10.46 17.77 17.31
CA VAL A 686 11.62 17.63 18.21
C VAL A 686 11.24 17.47 19.68
N GLY A 687 10.17 18.12 20.13
CA GLY A 687 9.70 18.05 21.51
C GLY A 687 9.12 16.68 21.85
N PHE A 688 8.55 15.94 20.89
CA PHE A 688 8.10 14.56 21.12
C PHE A 688 9.25 13.65 21.59
N TYR A 689 10.39 13.67 20.89
CA TYR A 689 11.57 12.88 21.25
C TYR A 689 12.23 13.37 22.54
N PHE A 690 12.25 14.69 22.75
CA PHE A 690 12.77 15.28 23.99
C PHE A 690 11.92 14.88 25.20
N CYS A 691 10.59 15.00 25.13
CA CYS A 691 9.67 14.57 26.18
C CYS A 691 9.79 13.06 26.45
N THR A 692 9.89 12.25 25.40
CA THR A 692 10.13 10.80 25.50
C THR A 692 11.39 10.48 26.30
N MET A 693 12.49 11.17 26.00
CA MET A 693 13.74 11.03 26.75
C MET A 693 13.59 11.47 28.20
N LEU A 694 12.95 12.62 28.46
CA LEU A 694 12.69 13.11 29.81
C LEU A 694 11.86 12.11 30.63
N THR A 695 10.83 11.50 30.03
CA THR A 695 10.01 10.49 30.68
C THR A 695 10.85 9.30 31.17
N VAL A 696 11.75 8.77 30.33
CA VAL A 696 12.66 7.69 30.74
C VAL A 696 13.64 8.18 31.82
N LEU A 697 14.20 9.38 31.68
CA LEU A 697 15.08 9.97 32.70
C LEU A 697 14.38 10.14 34.05
N THR A 698 13.10 10.53 34.06
CA THR A 698 12.29 10.62 35.28
C THR A 698 12.16 9.27 35.97
N VAL A 699 12.00 8.16 35.23
CA VAL A 699 11.99 6.80 35.82
C VAL A 699 13.33 6.51 36.51
N TYR A 700 14.45 6.82 35.86
CA TYR A 700 15.77 6.65 36.47
C TYR A 700 15.96 7.52 37.71
N ILE A 701 15.64 8.81 37.65
CA ILE A 701 15.74 9.73 38.79
C ILE A 701 14.85 9.25 39.94
N PHE A 702 13.65 8.78 39.62
CA PHE A 702 12.72 8.23 40.60
C PHE A 702 13.29 6.98 41.27
N LEU A 703 13.75 5.99 40.50
CA LEU A 703 14.29 4.74 41.04
C LEU A 703 15.54 5.00 41.87
N TYR A 704 16.52 5.73 41.33
CA TYR A 704 17.71 6.12 42.08
C TYR A 704 17.39 6.93 43.35
N GLY A 705 16.44 7.85 43.27
CA GLY A 705 15.98 8.62 44.42
C GLY A 705 15.33 7.72 45.49
N LYS A 706 14.48 6.78 45.10
CA LYS A 706 13.87 5.80 46.02
C LYS A 706 14.90 4.86 46.62
N THR A 707 15.85 4.36 45.83
CA THR A 707 16.92 3.50 46.34
C THR A 707 17.83 4.27 47.29
N TYR A 708 18.13 5.54 47.02
CA TYR A 708 18.85 6.42 47.96
C TYR A 708 18.07 6.62 49.26
N LEU A 709 16.77 6.93 49.20
CA LEU A 709 15.93 7.09 50.39
C LEU A 709 15.83 5.80 51.22
N ALA A 710 15.78 4.65 50.54
CA ALA A 710 15.77 3.32 51.17
C ALA A 710 17.10 3.01 51.88
N LEU A 711 18.23 3.26 51.22
CA LEU A 711 19.56 2.91 51.75
C LEU A 711 20.19 3.96 52.66
N SER A 712 19.66 5.18 52.72
CA SER A 712 20.14 6.24 53.62
C SER A 712 19.34 6.36 54.92
N GLY A 713 18.23 5.62 55.07
CA GLY A 713 17.33 5.71 56.23
C GLY A 713 16.48 6.99 56.28
N VAL A 714 16.73 7.94 55.36
CA VAL A 714 15.98 9.20 55.24
C VAL A 714 14.52 8.93 54.87
N GLY A 715 14.24 7.91 54.06
CA GLY A 715 12.88 7.52 53.70
C GLY A 715 12.04 7.12 54.91
N GLU A 716 12.60 6.28 55.80
CA GLU A 716 11.96 5.86 57.05
C GLU A 716 11.75 7.06 57.99
N SER A 717 12.76 7.92 58.14
CA SER A 717 12.67 9.13 58.97
C SER A 717 11.57 10.09 58.51
N ILE A 718 11.45 10.31 57.19
CA ILE A 718 10.41 11.18 56.60
C ILE A 718 9.03 10.57 56.78
N GLN A 719 8.87 9.26 56.55
CA GLN A 719 7.58 8.59 56.68
C GLN A 719 7.11 8.57 58.13
N ASN A 720 7.99 8.22 59.08
CA ASN A 720 7.69 8.23 60.51
C ASN A 720 7.25 9.63 60.98
N ARG A 721 7.92 10.70 60.52
CA ARG A 721 7.50 12.08 60.82
C ARG A 721 6.17 12.45 60.18
N ALA A 722 5.91 12.01 58.95
CA ALA A 722 4.65 12.29 58.24
C ALA A 722 3.46 11.60 58.91
N ASP A 723 3.64 10.37 59.38
CA ASP A 723 2.63 9.60 60.12
C ASP A 723 2.36 10.23 61.49
N ILE A 724 3.40 10.70 62.19
CA ILE A 724 3.26 11.44 63.47
C ILE A 724 2.56 12.79 63.26
N GLN A 725 2.82 13.50 62.16
CA GLN A 725 2.23 14.81 61.86
C GLN A 725 0.85 14.72 61.18
N GLY A 726 0.34 13.52 60.87
CA GLY A 726 -0.95 13.33 60.21
C GLY A 726 -1.02 13.94 58.79
N ASN A 727 0.11 14.16 58.13
CA ASN A 727 0.16 14.84 56.83
C ASN A 727 -0.19 13.88 55.69
N LYS A 728 -1.49 13.61 55.53
CA LYS A 728 -2.04 12.79 54.44
C LYS A 728 -1.62 13.30 53.06
N ALA A 729 -1.45 14.60 52.86
CA ALA A 729 -1.03 15.15 51.57
C ALA A 729 0.41 14.76 51.20
N LEU A 730 1.33 14.75 52.16
CA LEU A 730 2.71 14.31 51.93
C LEU A 730 2.79 12.78 51.71
N SER A 731 2.04 12.00 52.50
CA SER A 731 1.93 10.55 52.33
C SER A 731 1.29 10.18 50.98
N VAL A 732 0.24 10.90 50.57
CA VAL A 732 -0.38 10.75 49.26
C VAL A 732 0.58 11.20 48.17
N ALA A 733 1.27 12.35 48.27
CA ALA A 733 2.24 12.79 47.26
C ALA A 733 3.41 11.80 47.06
N LEU A 734 3.90 11.16 48.14
CA LEU A 734 4.91 10.09 48.08
C LEU A 734 4.39 8.78 47.46
N ASN A 735 3.07 8.59 47.43
CA ASN A 735 2.35 7.41 46.93
C ASN A 735 1.58 7.64 45.60
N THR A 736 1.33 8.88 45.15
CA THR A 736 0.49 9.22 43.97
C THR A 736 1.28 9.13 42.65
N GLN A 737 2.38 8.39 42.62
CA GLN A 737 3.24 8.26 41.43
C GLN A 737 2.77 7.19 40.45
N PHE A 738 1.46 7.18 40.18
CA PHE A 738 0.81 6.21 39.27
C PHE A 738 0.63 6.69 37.83
N LEU A 739 1.03 7.92 37.52
CA LEU A 739 0.65 8.59 36.27
C LEU A 739 1.61 8.40 35.09
N PHE A 740 2.50 7.42 35.14
CA PHE A 740 3.36 7.07 34.03
C PHE A 740 3.06 5.65 33.50
N GLN A 741 1.80 5.39 33.16
CA GLN A 741 1.44 4.35 32.18
C GLN A 741 1.84 4.83 30.77
N ILE A 742 3.14 4.96 30.55
CA ILE A 742 3.77 5.58 29.37
C ILE A 742 3.33 4.90 28.06
N GLY A 743 2.98 3.61 28.08
CA GLY A 743 2.54 2.87 26.90
C GLY A 743 1.06 3.03 26.51
N VAL A 744 0.16 3.23 27.48
CA VAL A 744 -1.30 3.27 27.20
C VAL A 744 -1.69 4.59 26.56
N PHE A 745 -1.16 5.72 27.04
CA PHE A 745 -1.44 7.03 26.46
C PHE A 745 -0.87 7.19 25.05
N THR A 746 0.28 6.58 24.75
CA THR A 746 0.84 6.59 23.38
C THR A 746 0.02 5.77 22.39
N ALA A 747 -0.82 4.84 22.86
CA ALA A 747 -1.69 4.04 22.02
C ALA A 747 -3.02 4.74 21.65
N ILE A 748 -3.39 5.83 22.32
CA ILE A 748 -4.67 6.53 22.09
C ILE A 748 -4.86 6.98 20.63
N PRO A 749 -3.88 7.65 19.97
CA PRO A 749 -4.07 8.07 18.58
C PRO A 749 -4.29 6.89 17.61
N MET A 750 -3.64 5.75 17.88
CA MET A 750 -3.81 4.53 17.10
C MET A 750 -5.22 3.93 17.30
N ILE A 751 -5.70 3.85 18.55
CA ILE A 751 -7.06 3.38 18.86
C ILE A 751 -8.13 4.28 18.22
N LEU A 752 -7.96 5.60 18.31
CA LEU A 752 -8.86 6.56 17.67
C LEU A 752 -8.84 6.43 16.14
N GLY A 753 -7.66 6.19 15.56
CA GLY A 753 -7.52 5.89 14.14
C GLY A 753 -8.35 4.68 13.71
N PHE A 754 -8.26 3.56 14.45
CA PHE A 754 -9.08 2.38 14.16
C PHE A 754 -10.57 2.63 14.29
N ILE A 755 -11.00 3.38 15.31
CA ILE A 755 -12.41 3.72 15.48
C ILE A 755 -12.95 4.49 14.26
N LEU A 756 -12.14 5.40 13.71
CA LEU A 756 -12.52 6.22 12.56
C LEU A 756 -12.50 5.45 11.24
N GLU A 757 -11.53 4.55 11.02
CA GLU A 757 -11.34 3.84 9.75
C GLU A 757 -12.14 2.53 9.67
N GLU A 758 -12.21 1.76 10.75
CA GLU A 758 -12.77 0.39 10.76
C GLU A 758 -14.03 0.23 11.64
N GLY A 759 -14.40 1.30 12.38
CA GLY A 759 -15.51 1.30 13.32
C GLY A 759 -15.14 0.78 14.72
N VAL A 760 -16.01 1.06 15.69
CA VAL A 760 -15.73 0.84 17.13
C VAL A 760 -15.51 -0.64 17.47
N LEU A 761 -16.35 -1.55 16.95
CA LEU A 761 -16.27 -2.98 17.30
C LEU A 761 -14.97 -3.60 16.77
N THR A 762 -14.67 -3.36 15.50
CA THR A 762 -13.44 -3.83 14.85
C THR A 762 -12.22 -3.27 15.57
N ALA A 763 -12.21 -1.97 15.88
CA ALA A 763 -11.14 -1.33 16.64
C ALA A 763 -10.88 -1.99 18.00
N PHE A 764 -11.94 -2.35 18.73
CA PHE A 764 -11.82 -3.03 20.02
C PHE A 764 -11.24 -4.43 19.88
N VAL A 765 -11.76 -5.23 18.93
CA VAL A 765 -11.27 -6.59 18.67
C VAL A 765 -9.81 -6.57 18.21
N SER A 766 -9.46 -5.67 17.30
CA SER A 766 -8.10 -5.46 16.81
C SER A 766 -7.15 -5.06 17.95
N PHE A 767 -7.55 -4.14 18.82
CA PHE A 767 -6.74 -3.75 19.98
C PHE A 767 -6.47 -4.92 20.94
N ILE A 768 -7.49 -5.70 21.29
CA ILE A 768 -7.32 -6.88 22.16
C ILE A 768 -6.40 -7.91 21.50
N THR A 769 -6.55 -8.13 20.20
CA THR A 769 -5.69 -9.03 19.42
C THR A 769 -4.24 -8.58 19.45
N MET A 770 -3.98 -7.27 19.28
CA MET A 770 -2.63 -6.71 19.36
C MET A 770 -2.01 -6.88 20.76
N GLN A 771 -2.80 -6.83 21.84
CA GLN A 771 -2.30 -7.11 23.20
C GLN A 771 -1.87 -8.56 23.36
N PHE A 772 -2.64 -9.53 22.85
CA PHE A 772 -2.24 -10.94 22.83
C PHE A 772 -0.97 -11.20 22.01
N GLN A 773 -0.73 -10.40 20.98
CA GLN A 773 0.49 -10.42 20.18
C GLN A 773 1.67 -9.65 20.83
N LEU A 774 1.52 -9.20 22.08
CA LEU A 774 2.53 -8.49 22.87
C LEU A 774 2.93 -7.10 22.36
N CYS A 775 2.01 -6.35 21.73
CA CYS A 775 2.30 -5.01 21.23
C CYS A 775 2.84 -4.04 22.32
N SER A 776 2.37 -4.17 23.58
CA SER A 776 2.86 -3.35 24.70
C SER A 776 4.34 -3.60 25.02
N VAL A 777 4.82 -4.84 24.86
CA VAL A 777 6.25 -5.19 25.01
C VAL A 777 7.06 -4.54 23.89
N PHE A 778 6.57 -4.66 22.66
CA PHE A 778 7.18 -4.06 21.47
C PHE A 778 7.30 -2.53 21.58
N PHE A 779 6.21 -1.81 21.89
CA PHE A 779 6.26 -0.35 21.98
C PHE A 779 7.11 0.15 23.16
N THR A 780 7.16 -0.60 24.26
CA THR A 780 8.06 -0.28 25.39
C THR A 780 9.54 -0.50 25.02
N PHE A 781 9.83 -1.51 24.22
CA PHE A 781 11.17 -1.70 23.64
C PHE A 781 11.53 -0.57 22.66
N SER A 782 10.63 -0.22 21.75
CA SER A 782 10.78 0.92 20.83
C SER A 782 11.05 2.25 21.55
N LEU A 783 10.39 2.50 22.69
CA LEU A 783 10.64 3.67 23.55
C LEU A 783 12.11 3.76 24.00
N GLY A 784 12.71 2.62 24.37
CA GLY A 784 14.12 2.50 24.75
C GLY A 784 15.05 2.83 23.59
N THR A 785 14.73 2.32 22.39
CA THR A 785 15.44 2.61 21.14
C THR A 785 15.44 4.11 20.85
N ARG A 786 14.27 4.74 20.78
CA ARG A 786 14.11 6.18 20.49
C ARG A 786 14.89 7.04 21.49
N THR A 787 14.74 6.73 22.78
CA THR A 787 15.43 7.46 23.86
C THR A 787 16.95 7.33 23.76
N HIS A 788 17.47 6.12 23.51
CA HIS A 788 18.91 5.89 23.42
C HIS A 788 19.55 6.66 22.26
N TYR A 789 19.01 6.52 21.05
CA TYR A 789 19.61 7.13 19.86
C TYR A 789 19.44 8.66 19.84
N PHE A 790 18.29 9.18 20.30
CA PHE A 790 18.11 10.62 20.48
C PHE A 790 19.09 11.19 21.51
N GLY A 791 19.15 10.60 22.71
CA GLY A 791 20.04 11.06 23.78
C GLY A 791 21.52 10.98 23.41
N ARG A 792 21.95 9.88 22.77
CA ARG A 792 23.33 9.70 22.28
C ARG A 792 23.72 10.83 21.32
N THR A 793 22.81 11.20 20.42
CA THR A 793 23.04 12.26 19.43
C THR A 793 23.14 13.64 20.08
N ILE A 794 22.28 13.96 21.04
CA ILE A 794 22.35 15.23 21.79
C ILE A 794 23.65 15.35 22.60
N LEU A 795 24.07 14.27 23.26
CA LEU A 795 25.25 14.28 24.13
C LEU A 795 26.56 14.28 23.33
N HIS A 796 26.69 13.40 22.34
CA HIS A 796 27.97 13.14 21.67
C HIS A 796 28.01 13.62 20.21
N GLY A 797 26.87 13.87 19.57
CA GLY A 797 26.78 14.19 18.14
C GLY A 797 27.14 13.02 17.22
N GLY A 798 26.96 13.21 15.91
CA GLY A 798 27.42 12.30 14.87
C GLY A 798 26.70 10.96 14.87
N ALA A 799 25.39 10.97 14.64
CA ALA A 799 24.69 9.73 14.40
C ALA A 799 25.28 9.07 13.12
N LYS A 800 25.44 7.75 13.13
CA LYS A 800 25.95 7.02 11.97
C LYS A 800 24.80 6.27 11.33
N TYR A 801 24.66 6.40 10.02
CA TYR A 801 23.75 5.55 9.27
C TYR A 801 24.23 4.09 9.35
N ARG A 802 23.35 3.20 9.81
CA ARG A 802 23.50 1.75 9.69
C ARG A 802 22.47 1.28 8.67
N ALA A 803 22.92 0.62 7.61
CA ALA A 803 22.02 0.14 6.56
C ALA A 803 21.05 -0.90 7.13
N THR A 804 19.76 -0.72 6.90
CA THR A 804 18.74 -1.74 7.15
C THR A 804 18.65 -2.62 5.91
N GLY A 805 18.90 -3.93 6.04
CA GLY A 805 18.67 -4.87 4.95
C GLY A 805 17.17 -4.95 4.64
N ARG A 806 16.78 -5.05 3.36
CA ARG A 806 15.36 -5.01 2.90
C ARG A 806 14.81 -6.35 2.37
N GLY A 807 15.40 -7.47 2.79
CA GLY A 807 14.95 -8.80 2.34
C GLY A 807 13.66 -9.29 3.01
N PHE A 808 13.03 -10.30 2.42
CA PHE A 808 11.99 -11.12 3.05
C PHE A 808 12.60 -11.99 4.14
N VAL A 809 12.85 -11.43 5.33
CA VAL A 809 13.68 -12.10 6.32
C VAL A 809 12.86 -12.35 7.59
N VAL A 810 12.10 -13.44 7.60
CA VAL A 810 11.78 -14.19 8.82
C VAL A 810 13.00 -15.09 9.09
N ARG A 811 14.11 -14.50 9.55
CA ARG A 811 15.33 -15.24 9.89
C ARG A 811 15.57 -15.15 11.37
N HIS A 812 16.00 -16.26 11.93
CA HIS A 812 16.52 -16.33 13.28
C HIS A 812 17.77 -15.44 13.41
N ILE A 813 17.78 -14.59 14.43
CA ILE A 813 18.94 -13.75 14.75
C ILE A 813 19.72 -14.36 15.91
N LYS A 814 21.02 -14.53 15.71
CA LYS A 814 21.92 -15.11 16.72
C LYS A 814 22.07 -14.23 17.97
N PHE A 815 22.32 -14.84 19.11
CA PHE A 815 22.56 -14.13 20.38
C PHE A 815 23.70 -13.09 20.32
N ALA A 816 24.82 -13.38 19.63
CA ALA A 816 25.91 -12.42 19.44
C ALA A 816 25.48 -11.16 18.69
N GLU A 817 24.63 -11.29 17.67
CA GLU A 817 24.12 -10.15 16.92
C GLU A 817 23.15 -9.31 17.77
N ASN A 818 22.21 -9.95 18.45
CA ASN A 818 21.29 -9.26 19.36
C ASN A 818 22.04 -8.53 20.49
N TYR A 819 23.08 -9.14 21.07
CA TYR A 819 23.91 -8.50 22.09
C TYR A 819 24.62 -7.26 21.54
N ARG A 820 25.25 -7.34 20.37
CA ARG A 820 25.94 -6.20 19.74
C ARG A 820 25.00 -5.03 19.46
N LEU A 821 23.76 -5.31 19.03
CA LEU A 821 22.76 -4.29 18.71
C LEU A 821 22.14 -3.66 19.96
N TYR A 822 21.87 -4.45 21.01
CA TYR A 822 21.02 -4.03 22.13
C TYR A 822 21.70 -3.87 23.48
N SER A 823 22.99 -4.24 23.62
CA SER A 823 23.70 -4.18 24.90
C SER A 823 23.60 -2.81 25.59
N ARG A 824 24.04 -1.72 24.93
CA ARG A 824 24.01 -0.36 25.50
C ARG A 824 22.65 0.33 25.43
N SER A 825 21.83 -0.03 24.46
CA SER A 825 20.54 0.61 24.23
C SER A 825 19.45 0.08 25.16
N HIS A 826 19.48 -1.22 25.47
CA HIS A 826 18.43 -1.91 26.23
C HIS A 826 18.98 -2.80 27.35
N PHE A 827 19.90 -3.73 27.09
CA PHE A 827 20.22 -4.77 28.09
C PHE A 827 20.87 -4.22 29.37
N VAL A 828 21.91 -3.40 29.24
CA VAL A 828 22.56 -2.76 30.39
C VAL A 828 21.57 -1.90 31.17
N LYS A 829 20.74 -1.13 30.44
CA LYS A 829 19.73 -0.25 31.02
C LYS A 829 18.62 -1.01 31.74
N GLY A 830 18.13 -2.09 31.14
CA GLY A 830 17.09 -2.97 31.70
C GLY A 830 17.60 -3.71 32.94
N LEU A 831 18.83 -4.19 32.91
CA LEU A 831 19.49 -4.81 34.07
C LEU A 831 19.68 -3.80 35.21
N GLU A 832 20.11 -2.56 34.90
CA GLU A 832 20.25 -1.47 35.88
C GLU A 832 18.90 -1.15 36.55
N VAL A 833 17.82 -1.03 35.79
CA VAL A 833 16.46 -0.83 36.32
C VAL A 833 16.02 -2.03 37.18
N ALA A 834 16.23 -3.26 36.71
CA ALA A 834 15.88 -4.46 37.46
C ALA A 834 16.64 -4.54 38.80
N LEU A 835 17.93 -4.22 38.80
CA LEU A 835 18.75 -4.17 40.00
C LEU A 835 18.22 -3.13 40.99
N LEU A 836 17.92 -1.91 40.54
CA LEU A 836 17.37 -0.85 41.39
C LEU A 836 16.03 -1.26 42.01
N LEU A 837 15.18 -1.97 41.26
CA LEU A 837 13.92 -2.51 41.74
C LEU A 837 14.11 -3.61 42.79
N VAL A 838 15.07 -4.52 42.59
CA VAL A 838 15.41 -5.56 43.58
C VAL A 838 15.92 -4.92 44.87
N ILE A 839 16.78 -3.90 44.78
CA ILE A 839 17.26 -3.17 45.96
C ILE A 839 16.08 -2.43 46.63
N PHE A 840 15.19 -1.81 45.85
CA PHE A 840 13.99 -1.16 46.40
C PHE A 840 13.05 -2.16 47.07
N LEU A 841 12.92 -3.39 46.56
CA LEU A 841 12.15 -4.46 47.22
C LEU A 841 12.80 -4.91 48.53
N ALA A 842 14.12 -5.05 48.54
CA ALA A 842 14.86 -5.57 49.68
C ALA A 842 15.00 -4.56 50.83
N TYR A 843 15.18 -3.27 50.52
CA TYR A 843 15.49 -2.22 51.51
C TYR A 843 14.45 -1.09 51.57
N GLY A 844 13.45 -1.07 50.67
CA GLY A 844 12.45 -0.02 50.62
C GLY A 844 11.45 -0.09 51.78
N PHE A 845 11.32 1.01 52.51
CA PHE A 845 10.30 1.17 53.56
C PHE A 845 8.97 1.61 52.94
N ASN A 846 7.92 0.78 53.04
CA ASN A 846 6.59 1.12 52.52
C ASN A 846 5.47 0.57 53.43
N ASN A 847 4.74 1.46 54.12
CA ASN A 847 3.66 1.10 55.05
C ASN A 847 2.48 0.37 54.38
N SER A 848 2.32 0.49 53.06
CA SER A 848 1.30 -0.20 52.27
C SER A 848 1.63 -1.67 51.96
N GLY A 849 2.76 -2.19 52.47
CA GLY A 849 3.20 -3.56 52.28
C GLY A 849 3.47 -3.94 50.82
N ALA A 850 3.39 -5.23 50.51
CA ALA A 850 3.68 -5.78 49.18
C ALA A 850 2.80 -5.17 48.07
N ILE A 851 1.54 -4.83 48.38
CA ILE A 851 0.61 -4.23 47.42
C ILE A 851 1.12 -2.85 46.98
N GLY A 852 1.56 -2.00 47.92
CA GLY A 852 2.10 -0.68 47.58
C GLY A 852 3.37 -0.74 46.72
N TYR A 853 4.26 -1.70 46.98
CA TYR A 853 5.43 -1.93 46.14
C TYR A 853 5.05 -2.37 44.72
N ILE A 854 4.17 -3.36 44.59
CA ILE A 854 3.74 -3.88 43.27
C ILE A 854 3.15 -2.74 42.44
N LEU A 855 2.23 -2.00 43.04
CA LEU A 855 1.56 -0.85 42.46
C LEU A 855 2.54 0.23 41.94
N LEU A 856 3.60 0.53 42.69
CA LEU A 856 4.61 1.52 42.32
C LEU A 856 5.66 1.02 41.31
N SER A 857 5.93 -0.29 41.29
CA SER A 857 7.05 -0.88 40.53
C SER A 857 6.64 -1.62 39.27
N ILE A 858 5.37 -2.00 39.11
CA ILE A 858 4.90 -2.85 38.01
C ILE A 858 5.23 -2.29 36.62
N SER A 859 5.12 -0.97 36.43
CA SER A 859 5.46 -0.31 35.17
C SER A 859 6.97 -0.35 34.88
N SER A 860 7.80 -0.21 35.92
CA SER A 860 9.26 -0.28 35.81
C SER A 860 9.74 -1.71 35.58
N TRP A 861 9.11 -2.70 36.23
CA TRP A 861 9.34 -4.12 35.95
C TRP A 861 8.95 -4.48 34.52
N PHE A 862 7.78 -4.03 34.07
CA PHE A 862 7.35 -4.23 32.69
C PHE A 862 8.33 -3.62 31.68
N MET A 863 8.84 -2.42 31.94
CA MET A 863 9.88 -1.79 31.13
C MET A 863 11.18 -2.59 31.11
N ALA A 864 11.69 -2.99 32.28
CA ALA A 864 12.92 -3.79 32.38
C ALA A 864 12.80 -5.13 31.65
N LEU A 865 11.71 -5.87 31.86
CA LEU A 865 11.47 -7.14 31.19
C LEU A 865 11.32 -6.97 29.67
N SER A 866 10.62 -5.92 29.23
CA SER A 866 10.49 -5.64 27.79
C SER A 866 11.83 -5.35 27.14
N TRP A 867 12.70 -4.57 27.79
CA TRP A 867 14.04 -4.26 27.28
C TRP A 867 14.98 -5.46 27.25
N LEU A 868 14.87 -6.38 28.20
CA LEU A 868 15.70 -7.57 28.28
C LEU A 868 15.24 -8.67 27.33
N PHE A 869 13.94 -8.90 27.19
CA PHE A 869 13.41 -10.11 26.55
C PHE A 869 12.78 -9.91 25.18
N ALA A 870 12.42 -8.69 24.76
CA ALA A 870 11.78 -8.47 23.45
C ALA A 870 12.61 -9.00 22.26
N PRO A 871 13.95 -8.84 22.20
CA PRO A 871 14.76 -9.42 21.12
C PRO A 871 14.73 -10.93 21.01
N TYR A 872 14.35 -11.63 22.09
CA TYR A 872 14.26 -13.09 22.12
C TYR A 872 12.82 -13.54 21.83
N VAL A 873 11.83 -12.87 22.42
CA VAL A 873 10.40 -13.18 22.25
C VAL A 873 9.95 -12.99 20.81
N PHE A 874 10.43 -11.96 20.13
CA PHE A 874 10.10 -11.68 18.73
C PHE A 874 11.09 -12.29 17.72
N ASN A 875 12.01 -13.14 18.17
CA ASN A 875 12.95 -13.83 17.30
C ASN A 875 12.28 -15.09 16.70
N PRO A 876 12.22 -15.24 15.38
CA PRO A 876 11.74 -16.49 14.76
C PRO A 876 12.51 -17.70 15.30
N SER A 877 11.82 -18.77 15.68
CA SER A 877 12.42 -19.95 16.34
C SER A 877 13.22 -19.64 17.62
N GLY A 878 13.00 -18.50 18.28
CA GLY A 878 13.75 -18.08 19.48
C GLY A 878 13.61 -19.02 20.69
N PHE A 879 12.57 -19.86 20.70
CA PHE A 879 12.31 -20.84 21.77
C PHE A 879 12.68 -22.27 21.38
N GLU A 880 13.26 -22.49 20.18
CA GLU A 880 13.70 -23.80 19.75
C GLU A 880 14.99 -24.20 20.47
N TRP A 881 14.93 -25.25 21.29
CA TRP A 881 16.03 -25.62 22.19
C TRP A 881 17.36 -25.86 21.47
N GLN A 882 17.33 -26.52 20.31
CA GLN A 882 18.55 -26.78 19.53
C GLN A 882 19.23 -25.48 19.09
N LYS A 883 18.47 -24.53 18.55
CA LYS A 883 18.98 -23.22 18.15
C LYS A 883 19.52 -22.43 19.34
N VAL A 884 18.80 -22.43 20.47
CA VAL A 884 19.25 -21.74 21.69
C VAL A 884 20.62 -22.24 22.16
N VAL A 885 20.86 -23.56 22.12
CA VAL A 885 22.16 -24.13 22.48
C VAL A 885 23.26 -23.73 21.49
N GLU A 886 22.96 -23.76 20.20
CA GLU A 886 23.91 -23.35 19.16
C GLU A 886 24.27 -21.86 19.25
N ASP A 887 23.28 -21.01 19.43
CA ASP A 887 23.42 -19.57 19.63
C ASP A 887 24.22 -19.23 20.89
N PHE A 888 23.96 -19.94 21.99
CA PHE A 888 24.73 -19.75 23.21
C PHE A 888 26.20 -20.13 23.02
N ARG A 889 26.49 -21.20 22.28
CA ARG A 889 27.86 -21.60 21.92
C ARG A 889 28.52 -20.56 21.01
N ASP A 890 27.82 -20.08 19.98
CA ASP A 890 28.28 -19.02 19.07
C ASP A 890 28.60 -17.73 19.82
N TRP A 891 27.69 -17.30 20.71
CA TRP A 891 27.88 -16.14 21.58
C TRP A 891 29.07 -16.29 22.53
N THR A 892 29.22 -17.47 23.14
CA THR A 892 30.36 -17.77 24.03
C THR A 892 31.68 -17.72 23.27
N ASN A 893 31.72 -18.28 22.07
CA ASN A 893 32.91 -18.21 21.21
C ASN A 893 33.25 -16.77 20.83
N TRP A 894 32.26 -15.97 20.41
CA TRP A 894 32.44 -14.55 20.12
C TRP A 894 32.94 -13.74 21.33
N LEU A 895 32.43 -14.05 22.53
CA LEU A 895 32.82 -13.39 23.78
C LEU A 895 34.29 -13.66 24.16
N PHE A 896 34.75 -14.89 23.98
CA PHE A 896 36.11 -15.30 24.37
C PHE A 896 37.13 -15.26 23.22
N TYR A 897 36.72 -14.89 22.01
CA TYR A 897 37.63 -14.70 20.88
C TYR A 897 38.49 -13.45 21.11
N ARG A 898 39.76 -13.67 21.46
CA ARG A 898 40.76 -12.60 21.62
C ARG A 898 40.98 -11.92 20.28
N GLY A 899 40.81 -10.60 20.24
CA GLY A 899 40.89 -9.82 19.01
C GLY A 899 42.31 -9.76 18.42
N GLY A 900 42.44 -8.99 17.35
CA GLY A 900 43.70 -8.72 16.65
C GLY A 900 43.56 -7.51 15.71
N ILE A 901 44.68 -7.03 15.15
CA ILE A 901 44.65 -5.87 14.24
C ILE A 901 43.83 -6.24 12.98
N GLY A 902 42.73 -5.51 12.76
CA GLY A 902 41.84 -5.70 11.60
C GLY A 902 40.67 -6.65 11.82
N VAL A 903 40.51 -7.23 13.01
CA VAL A 903 39.33 -8.03 13.38
C VAL A 903 38.12 -7.10 13.55
N LYS A 904 36.98 -7.48 12.98
CA LYS A 904 35.74 -6.68 13.06
C LYS A 904 34.97 -7.00 14.33
N GLY A 905 34.17 -6.06 14.82
CA GLY A 905 33.28 -6.29 15.97
C GLY A 905 32.28 -7.46 15.81
N GLU A 906 32.06 -7.96 14.59
CA GLU A 906 31.21 -9.15 14.36
C GLU A 906 31.87 -10.46 14.81
N GLU A 907 33.19 -10.48 14.89
CA GLU A 907 33.97 -11.69 15.13
C GLU A 907 34.53 -11.74 16.56
N SER A 908 34.70 -10.57 17.20
CA SER A 908 35.25 -10.46 18.56
C SER A 908 34.50 -9.45 19.42
N TRP A 909 34.25 -9.82 20.68
CA TRP A 909 33.74 -8.90 21.69
C TRP A 909 34.68 -7.72 21.97
N GLU A 910 35.99 -7.95 21.97
CA GLU A 910 37.00 -6.92 22.24
C GLU A 910 36.96 -5.82 21.17
N ALA A 911 36.97 -6.21 19.88
CA ALA A 911 36.86 -5.28 18.77
C ALA A 911 35.53 -4.51 18.79
N TRP A 912 34.42 -5.20 19.10
CA TRP A 912 33.10 -4.55 19.23
C TRP A 912 33.06 -3.54 20.38
N TRP A 913 33.68 -3.88 21.52
CA TRP A 913 33.73 -3.01 22.69
C TRP A 913 34.49 -1.71 22.39
N ASP A 914 35.63 -1.80 21.71
CA ASP A 914 36.40 -0.64 21.27
C ASP A 914 35.64 0.21 20.25
N GLU A 915 34.97 -0.43 19.28
CA GLU A 915 34.10 0.25 18.31
C GLU A 915 32.96 1.01 19.00
N GLU A 916 32.31 0.43 20.01
CA GLU A 916 31.24 1.09 20.74
C GLU A 916 31.76 2.22 21.66
N LEU A 917 32.97 2.12 22.23
CA LEU A 917 33.56 3.19 23.05
C LEU A 917 34.12 4.37 22.25
N ALA A 918 34.24 4.26 20.93
CA ALA A 918 34.80 5.28 20.04
C ALA A 918 34.30 6.72 20.32
N HIS A 919 33.01 6.89 20.60
CA HIS A 919 32.40 8.20 20.85
C HIS A 919 32.76 8.83 22.21
N ILE A 920 33.13 8.00 23.20
CA ILE A 920 33.52 8.44 24.56
C ILE A 920 34.97 8.91 24.58
N HIS A 921 35.82 8.47 23.64
CA HIS A 921 37.22 8.88 23.59
C HIS A 921 37.42 10.38 23.32
N THR A 922 36.38 11.08 22.86
CA THR A 922 36.38 12.55 22.69
C THR A 922 36.43 13.27 24.04
N PHE A 923 37.07 14.45 24.10
CA PHE A 923 37.17 15.24 25.34
C PHE A 923 35.79 15.55 25.95
N ARG A 924 34.84 15.99 25.11
CA ARG A 924 33.45 16.23 25.51
C ARG A 924 32.76 14.96 26.00
N GLY A 925 32.95 13.84 25.30
CA GLY A 925 32.39 12.54 25.69
C GLY A 925 32.83 12.11 27.08
N ARG A 926 34.12 12.22 27.40
CA ARG A 926 34.65 11.87 28.73
C ARG A 926 34.05 12.72 29.85
N ILE A 927 33.91 14.03 29.64
CA ILE A 927 33.32 14.94 30.65
C ILE A 927 31.88 14.54 30.93
N LEU A 928 31.06 14.36 29.88
CA LEU A 928 29.66 14.00 30.03
C LEU A 928 29.48 12.65 30.72
N GLU A 929 30.28 11.65 30.34
CA GLU A 929 30.21 10.32 30.96
C GLU A 929 30.66 10.34 32.42
N THR A 930 31.64 11.19 32.76
CA THR A 930 32.06 11.38 34.16
C THR A 930 30.91 11.97 34.98
N ILE A 931 30.24 13.01 34.47
CA ILE A 931 29.07 13.61 35.13
C ILE A 931 27.95 12.60 35.32
N LEU A 932 27.61 11.82 34.29
CA LEU A 932 26.58 10.79 34.39
C LEU A 932 26.97 9.69 35.39
N SER A 933 28.26 9.36 35.49
CA SER A 933 28.78 8.34 36.39
C SER A 933 28.81 8.79 37.87
N LEU A 934 28.75 10.10 38.16
CA LEU A 934 28.63 10.61 39.55
C LEU A 934 27.39 10.08 40.28
N ARG A 935 26.36 9.62 39.56
CA ARG A 935 25.18 8.97 40.16
C ARG A 935 25.56 7.77 41.04
N PHE A 936 26.57 7.01 40.65
CA PHE A 936 27.06 5.87 41.42
C PHE A 936 27.79 6.32 42.70
N PHE A 937 28.46 7.47 42.66
CA PHE A 937 29.11 8.04 43.84
C PHE A 937 28.10 8.50 44.90
N ILE A 938 26.99 9.14 44.49
CA ILE A 938 25.91 9.56 45.40
C ILE A 938 25.29 8.34 46.09
N PHE A 939 25.14 7.24 45.35
CA PHE A 939 24.66 5.98 45.89
C PHE A 939 25.64 5.37 46.91
N GLN A 940 26.93 5.30 46.56
CA GLN A 940 27.98 4.84 47.47
C GLN A 940 28.01 5.67 48.76
N TYR A 941 27.88 6.99 48.65
CA TYR A 941 27.83 7.89 49.80
C TYR A 941 26.64 7.57 50.72
N GLY A 942 25.45 7.33 50.15
CA GLY A 942 24.25 6.97 50.92
C GLY A 942 24.39 5.64 51.68
N VAL A 943 25.05 4.65 51.08
CA VAL A 943 25.32 3.35 51.72
C VAL A 943 26.35 3.47 52.85
N VAL A 944 27.46 4.17 52.60
CA VAL A 944 28.58 4.31 53.55
C VAL A 944 28.21 5.12 54.79
N TYR A 945 27.23 6.03 54.69
CA TYR A 945 26.79 6.84 55.84
C TYR A 945 25.64 6.19 56.64
N HIS A 946 25.01 5.12 56.13
CA HIS A 946 23.99 4.35 56.86
C HIS A 946 24.56 3.09 57.52
N MET A 947 25.41 2.32 56.82
CA MET A 947 26.17 1.25 57.47
C MET A 947 27.14 1.84 58.49
#